data_AF-A0A239HAA1-F1
#
_entry.id   AF-A0A239HAA1-F1
#
_cell.length_a   1.000
_cell.length_b   1.000
_cell.length_c   1.000
_cell.angle_alpha   90.00
_cell.angle_beta   90.00
_cell.angle_gamma   90.00
#
_symmetry.space_group_name_H-M   'P 1'
#
loop_
_entity.id
_entity.type
_entity.pdbx_description
1 polymer ?
#
loop_
_entity_poly.entity_id
_entity_poly.type
_entity_poly.pdbx_seq_one_letter_code
_entity_poly.pdbx_strand_id
1 'polypeptide(L)'
;MQTVRSLVQPFSRKISSGSTPTSTPSATLSILTHQPQSIAPAGVFFEAEVTGIGGEAPNHELRFKWRFGEVADNPLDLPRNAAIWGNTLSEAYGPTASHVFTRPGTYTVTCEVTDGSRTLTGTTEIAIADPDEIYTGSATWVVAADGDFTGAPAGAVQYTDLGAALTAYRTKSAPTRLLLKRGESYPIAAQYEVRSWGGRNNYTVGTWGSGANPVIDSSGSAYDTFVRGNCSDIQFIDIDFLGAFDPTTETGTSQEIFLLTYDGNLTFQGCNFRNFGIAINFQHTTGALSMLGCSMQGWQGYGILAQNSQYVGLTGCRIEQDPAGLGGGPKDGSGHCVHGPLRFGSPSADGFNVVDQCQFFSRNGWSYAVGRIAHQACIRWNVSGIEGARINVQRIVAEGGWTVIDSFGNTSTSPELPGEVIFEKSLLIGTANSHGAFRLGHSGFTARNNVMIFPNVPTETNFGPSAAFKWDVDSSTAENDAGAFRIYSNTVIDLRDDSNTLGATVAVETPPAAFTGVEAANNLVFHPNVTGGDTGAAPLDDTVLFQALYPGLHDFENTPLDAAYASPADFIALYQPLLGSAADGAAGGLVALDDFFGALRGASAATGATQPRPSPFTAAQATLDDQSHVTVTGTVEAGAVALGSLETVTAAGLTLEGTYWAHSVLREELPGSSYRARLLSPTMMPSARNRGLHQVWPFEAASNTQAQFLAGSAWSGEHLERFDVVKMDDILALPWDIYVLAGQSNMAAGATTSLGLDAEQDGWSDPRLLQWPGSSQESSYGTVIDTVHAAHAPLQMSSLTRGLSPGLAFGQSIVGRKPERCVVLVCAAWPATTLEGAGGAWNPDGTDPYAYAHAVARTNACRAAAPAGSAVRAVLWGQGEADVTADMSSYPTAFAAMRTAFGAATGAAGAPWIILGPLPDGTNTHQAEFLRVQAAMDMDSGGPEAQPDCIYVARDAGHVEADGTHSDAEGQRIAGRRAAEQAILRLGF
;
A
#
# COMPACT_ATOMS: atom_id res chain seq x y z
N MET A 1 30.41 -29.98 8.32
CA MET A 1 29.15 -29.73 7.57
C MET A 1 29.17 -30.47 6.24
N GLN A 2 29.11 -31.81 6.23
CA GLN A 2 29.24 -32.60 5.00
C GLN A 2 28.18 -33.73 4.86
N THR A 3 27.08 -33.66 5.62
CA THR A 3 26.10 -34.76 5.71
C THR A 3 24.64 -34.35 5.49
N VAL A 4 24.38 -33.26 4.75
CA VAL A 4 23.02 -32.85 4.31
C VAL A 4 23.05 -32.47 2.82
N ARG A 5 23.51 -33.38 1.95
CA ARG A 5 23.64 -33.13 0.50
C ARG A 5 22.85 -34.10 -0.40
N SER A 6 21.83 -34.81 0.12
CA SER A 6 21.14 -35.85 -0.69
C SER A 6 19.61 -35.82 -0.68
N LEU A 7 18.96 -34.68 -0.47
CA LEU A 7 17.50 -34.59 -0.46
C LEU A 7 16.90 -33.54 -1.42
N VAL A 8 17.66 -33.04 -2.39
CA VAL A 8 17.06 -32.39 -3.56
C VAL A 8 16.79 -33.49 -4.58
N GLN A 9 15.60 -34.07 -4.55
CA GLN A 9 15.14 -34.90 -5.66
C GLN A 9 14.72 -33.97 -6.81
N PRO A 10 15.18 -34.19 -8.05
CA PRO A 10 14.66 -33.47 -9.20
C PRO A 10 13.15 -33.72 -9.33
N PHE A 11 12.42 -32.72 -9.82
CA PHE A 11 10.95 -32.62 -9.95
C PHE A 11 10.27 -33.70 -10.83
N SER A 12 10.85 -34.89 -11.00
CA SER A 12 10.24 -36.01 -11.72
C SER A 12 9.63 -37.06 -10.77
N ARG A 13 8.62 -36.69 -9.98
CA ARG A 13 7.87 -37.68 -9.19
C ARG A 13 6.91 -38.46 -10.11
N LYS A 14 7.42 -39.48 -10.80
CA LYS A 14 6.60 -40.47 -11.51
C LYS A 14 5.68 -41.19 -10.52
N ILE A 15 4.38 -40.94 -10.60
CA ILE A 15 3.35 -41.63 -9.81
C ILE A 15 3.23 -43.08 -10.29
N SER A 16 3.52 -44.03 -9.40
CA SER A 16 3.18 -45.45 -9.59
C SER A 16 1.71 -45.66 -9.21
N SER A 17 0.85 -45.91 -10.19
CA SER A 17 -0.55 -46.27 -9.97
C SER A 17 -0.67 -47.68 -9.38
N GLY A 18 -1.04 -47.81 -8.10
CA GLY A 18 -1.48 -49.11 -7.56
C GLY A 18 -1.31 -49.35 -6.06
N SER A 19 -2.04 -48.63 -5.21
CA SER A 19 -2.44 -49.14 -3.89
C SER A 19 -3.67 -48.40 -3.33
N THR A 20 -4.56 -49.14 -2.69
CA THR A 20 -5.84 -48.71 -2.12
C THR A 20 -5.61 -47.76 -0.92
N PRO A 21 -6.36 -46.65 -0.76
CA PRO A 21 -6.05 -45.63 0.25
C PRO A 21 -6.38 -46.08 1.68
N THR A 22 -5.36 -46.32 2.49
CA THR A 22 -5.40 -46.34 3.96
C THR A 22 -5.31 -44.89 4.48
N SER A 23 -6.31 -44.46 5.27
CA SER A 23 -6.41 -43.20 6.05
C SER A 23 -5.78 -41.94 5.42
N THR A 24 -6.61 -40.95 5.06
CA THR A 24 -6.15 -39.62 4.62
C THR A 24 -5.09 -39.09 5.59
N PRO A 25 -3.85 -38.83 5.14
CA PRO A 25 -2.79 -38.32 5.99
C PRO A 25 -3.21 -37.00 6.65
N SER A 26 -2.83 -36.80 7.91
CA SER A 26 -3.07 -35.54 8.62
C SER A 26 -2.38 -34.39 7.88
N ALA A 27 -3.09 -33.28 7.68
CA ALA A 27 -2.49 -32.09 7.10
C ALA A 27 -1.48 -31.46 8.06
N THR A 28 -0.34 -31.00 7.55
CA THR A 28 0.73 -30.38 8.34
C THR A 28 1.31 -29.16 7.64
N LEU A 29 1.75 -28.19 8.44
CA LEU A 29 2.49 -27.01 8.00
C LEU A 29 3.75 -26.88 8.87
N SER A 30 4.93 -26.90 8.26
CA SER A 30 6.22 -26.55 8.88
C SER A 30 6.77 -25.27 8.26
N ILE A 31 7.46 -24.47 9.07
CA ILE A 31 8.18 -23.28 8.60
C ILE A 31 9.67 -23.58 8.63
N LEU A 32 10.31 -23.58 7.47
CA LEU A 32 11.75 -23.56 7.34
C LEU A 32 12.26 -22.13 7.45
N THR A 33 13.36 -21.95 8.18
CA THR A 33 13.98 -20.64 8.40
C THR A 33 15.42 -20.67 7.89
N HIS A 34 15.76 -19.69 7.08
CA HIS A 34 17.14 -19.38 6.72
C HIS A 34 17.46 -18.03 7.34
N GLN A 35 18.14 -18.07 8.47
CA GLN A 35 18.56 -16.89 9.21
C GLN A 35 20.06 -16.65 8.95
N PRO A 36 20.41 -15.98 7.84
CA PRO A 36 21.80 -15.67 7.54
C PRO A 36 22.41 -14.75 8.60
N GLN A 37 21.62 -13.87 9.23
CA GLN A 37 22.08 -12.86 10.19
C GLN A 37 21.32 -12.91 11.51
N SER A 38 21.98 -12.55 12.61
CA SER A 38 21.41 -12.61 13.96
C SER A 38 21.48 -11.32 14.76
N ILE A 39 21.95 -10.21 14.19
CA ILE A 39 22.09 -8.91 14.86
C ILE A 39 21.22 -7.90 14.11
N ALA A 40 20.43 -7.07 14.82
CA ALA A 40 19.57 -6.09 14.15
C ALA A 40 20.41 -5.04 13.37
N PRO A 41 20.00 -4.66 12.15
CA PRO A 41 18.90 -5.22 11.37
C PRO A 41 19.27 -6.56 10.69
N ALA A 42 18.41 -7.57 10.82
CA ALA A 42 18.73 -8.93 10.36
C ALA A 42 17.76 -9.40 9.27
N GLY A 43 18.29 -9.71 8.08
CA GLY A 43 17.55 -10.36 7.01
C GLY A 43 17.31 -11.85 7.30
N VAL A 44 16.07 -12.31 7.16
CA VAL A 44 15.65 -13.70 7.37
C VAL A 44 14.73 -14.13 6.23
N PHE A 45 14.89 -15.37 5.77
CA PHE A 45 14.08 -15.98 4.74
C PHE A 45 13.27 -17.14 5.32
N PHE A 46 12.05 -17.29 4.83
CA PHE A 46 11.08 -18.26 5.32
C PHE A 46 10.51 -19.05 4.15
N GLU A 47 10.30 -20.34 4.38
CA GLU A 47 9.61 -21.23 3.44
C GLU A 47 8.56 -22.05 4.19
N ALA A 48 7.36 -22.13 3.64
CA ALA A 48 6.29 -22.97 4.16
C ALA A 48 6.33 -24.34 3.47
N GLU A 49 6.47 -25.41 4.26
CA GLU A 49 6.33 -26.78 3.80
C GLU A 49 4.96 -27.32 4.21
N VAL A 50 4.17 -27.73 3.23
CA VAL A 50 2.76 -28.10 3.42
C VAL A 50 2.52 -29.53 2.94
N THR A 51 1.82 -30.34 3.75
CA THR A 51 1.34 -31.66 3.33
C THR A 51 -0.12 -31.89 3.73
N GLY A 52 -0.85 -32.74 3.01
CA GLY A 52 -2.23 -33.15 3.34
C GLY A 52 -3.32 -32.09 3.13
N ILE A 53 -2.98 -30.97 2.48
CA ILE A 53 -3.89 -29.91 2.02
C ILE A 53 -3.41 -29.40 0.64
N GLY A 54 -4.34 -28.93 -0.20
CA GLY A 54 -4.06 -28.58 -1.59
C GLY A 54 -4.08 -29.77 -2.55
N GLY A 55 -3.87 -29.50 -3.84
CA GLY A 55 -3.73 -30.48 -4.91
C GLY A 55 -2.27 -30.85 -5.19
N GLU A 56 -1.94 -31.05 -6.47
CA GLU A 56 -0.61 -31.55 -6.89
C GLU A 56 0.48 -30.48 -6.81
N ALA A 57 0.11 -29.21 -6.79
CA ALA A 57 1.04 -28.08 -6.72
C ALA A 57 0.64 -27.07 -5.62
N PRO A 58 0.76 -27.44 -4.33
CA PRO A 58 0.28 -26.61 -3.21
C PRO A 58 0.77 -25.16 -3.22
N ASN A 59 2.03 -24.93 -3.62
CA ASN A 59 2.64 -23.59 -3.70
C ASN A 59 1.92 -22.66 -4.69
N HIS A 60 1.27 -23.23 -5.72
CA HIS A 60 0.55 -22.49 -6.75
C HIS A 60 -0.97 -22.42 -6.48
N GLU A 61 -1.49 -23.27 -5.61
CA GLU A 61 -2.94 -23.46 -5.41
C GLU A 61 -3.43 -22.88 -4.08
N LEU A 62 -2.58 -22.89 -3.05
CA LEU A 62 -2.93 -22.42 -1.73
C LEU A 62 -2.67 -20.92 -1.57
N ARG A 63 -3.38 -20.32 -0.60
CA ARG A 63 -3.06 -19.00 -0.07
C ARG A 63 -2.13 -19.16 1.11
N PHE A 64 -1.06 -18.40 1.12
CA PHE A 64 -0.13 -18.26 2.23
C PHE A 64 -0.19 -16.83 2.73
N LYS A 65 -0.23 -16.62 4.05
CA LYS A 65 -0.12 -15.31 4.69
C LYS A 65 0.86 -15.39 5.85
N TRP A 66 1.89 -14.58 5.79
CA TRP A 66 2.91 -14.44 6.82
C TRP A 66 2.60 -13.24 7.71
N ARG A 67 2.90 -13.36 9.00
CA ARG A 67 2.97 -12.27 9.96
C ARG A 67 4.28 -12.39 10.74
N PHE A 68 5.10 -11.35 10.75
CA PHE A 68 6.45 -11.46 11.31
C PHE A 68 6.54 -11.16 12.82
N GLY A 69 5.48 -10.58 13.41
CA GLY A 69 5.43 -10.24 14.84
C GLY A 69 6.22 -8.99 15.22
N GLU A 70 6.87 -8.33 14.27
CA GLU A 70 7.47 -7.01 14.45
C GLU A 70 6.45 -5.92 14.11
N VAL A 71 6.27 -4.95 15.01
CA VAL A 71 5.57 -3.70 14.68
C VAL A 71 6.56 -2.84 13.88
N ALA A 72 6.29 -2.56 12.61
CA ALA A 72 7.17 -1.70 11.84
C ALA A 72 6.92 -0.23 12.24
N ASP A 73 7.92 0.42 12.86
CA ASP A 73 7.82 1.82 13.29
C ASP A 73 8.08 2.83 12.15
N ASN A 74 8.52 2.35 10.98
CA ASN A 74 8.87 3.22 9.85
C ASN A 74 7.84 3.15 8.72
N PRO A 75 7.07 4.22 8.44
CA PRO A 75 6.48 4.37 7.12
C PRO A 75 7.60 4.36 6.09
N LEU A 76 7.56 3.43 5.16
CA LEU A 76 8.37 3.56 3.97
C LEU A 76 7.86 4.73 3.13
N ASP A 77 8.77 5.51 2.56
CA ASP A 77 8.45 6.49 1.53
C ASP A 77 8.16 5.79 0.20
N LEU A 78 7.03 5.09 0.15
CA LEU A 78 6.55 4.33 -1.00
C LEU A 78 5.14 4.81 -1.39
N PRO A 79 4.97 6.05 -1.84
CA PRO A 79 3.65 6.66 -2.04
C PRO A 79 2.72 5.80 -2.94
N ARG A 80 3.26 5.21 -4.01
CA ARG A 80 2.46 4.36 -4.93
C ARG A 80 2.00 3.03 -4.31
N ASN A 81 2.81 2.41 -3.45
CA ASN A 81 2.41 1.17 -2.76
C ASN A 81 1.50 1.48 -1.57
N ALA A 82 1.79 2.57 -0.86
CA ALA A 82 0.98 3.10 0.22
C ALA A 82 -0.47 3.30 -0.22
N ALA A 83 -0.66 3.88 -1.41
CA ALA A 83 -1.97 4.13 -2.01
C ALA A 83 -2.79 2.86 -2.24
N ILE A 84 -2.16 1.69 -2.34
CA ILE A 84 -2.83 0.42 -2.67
C ILE A 84 -2.93 -0.50 -1.45
N TRP A 85 -1.80 -0.83 -0.82
CA TRP A 85 -1.73 -1.83 0.26
C TRP A 85 -1.46 -1.20 1.64
N GLY A 86 -1.19 0.10 1.70
CA GLY A 86 -0.67 0.79 2.88
C GLY A 86 0.84 0.55 3.07
N ASN A 87 1.37 0.99 4.22
CA ASN A 87 2.81 1.01 4.51
C ASN A 87 3.27 -0.08 5.48
N THR A 88 2.45 -1.10 5.75
CA THR A 88 2.82 -2.14 6.71
C THR A 88 3.65 -3.23 6.05
N LEU A 89 4.84 -3.48 6.59
CA LEU A 89 5.75 -4.57 6.17
C LEU A 89 5.69 -5.77 7.11
N SER A 90 4.71 -5.79 8.02
CA SER A 90 4.55 -6.83 9.04
C SER A 90 3.92 -8.10 8.49
N GLU A 91 3.46 -8.08 7.23
CA GLU A 91 2.81 -9.20 6.56
C GLU A 91 3.41 -9.43 5.17
N ALA A 92 3.37 -10.68 4.69
CA ALA A 92 3.71 -11.08 3.32
C ALA A 92 2.81 -12.23 2.85
N TYR A 93 2.82 -12.59 1.57
CA TYR A 93 2.05 -13.69 0.97
C TYR A 93 2.95 -14.67 0.19
N GLY A 94 2.37 -15.73 -0.34
CA GLY A 94 3.07 -16.78 -1.09
C GLY A 94 3.88 -17.77 -0.24
N PRO A 95 4.36 -18.87 -0.84
CA PRO A 95 4.98 -19.99 -0.11
C PRO A 95 6.34 -19.66 0.51
N THR A 96 7.00 -18.60 0.03
CA THR A 96 8.27 -18.11 0.53
C THR A 96 8.17 -16.63 0.89
N ALA A 97 8.86 -16.20 1.94
CA ALA A 97 8.88 -14.81 2.39
C ALA A 97 10.29 -14.38 2.82
N SER A 98 10.53 -13.08 2.82
CA SER A 98 11.73 -12.46 3.37
C SER A 98 11.34 -11.28 4.25
N HIS A 99 12.01 -11.12 5.38
CA HIS A 99 11.80 -10.01 6.30
C HIS A 99 13.14 -9.54 6.87
N VAL A 100 13.28 -8.23 7.07
CA VAL A 100 14.43 -7.66 7.80
C VAL A 100 13.92 -7.18 9.14
N PHE A 101 14.30 -7.86 10.21
CA PHE A 101 13.97 -7.45 11.56
C PHE A 101 14.85 -6.27 11.96
N THR A 102 14.25 -5.10 12.15
CA THR A 102 14.96 -3.83 12.36
C THR A 102 15.37 -3.59 13.80
N ARG A 103 14.68 -4.26 14.75
CA ARG A 103 14.92 -4.12 16.18
C ARG A 103 15.41 -5.44 16.78
N PRO A 104 16.13 -5.39 17.92
CA PRO A 104 16.42 -6.59 18.68
C PRO A 104 15.18 -7.10 19.41
N GLY A 105 15.10 -8.41 19.59
CA GLY A 105 14.00 -9.06 20.26
C GLY A 105 13.79 -10.50 19.82
N THR A 106 12.80 -11.14 20.44
CA THR A 106 12.27 -12.44 20.00
C THR A 106 10.92 -12.22 19.34
N TYR A 107 10.81 -12.64 18.10
CA TYR A 107 9.62 -12.47 17.27
C TYR A 107 8.97 -13.82 16.99
N THR A 108 7.65 -13.90 17.11
CA THR A 108 6.87 -15.06 16.68
C THR A 108 6.41 -14.83 15.24
N VAL A 109 7.07 -15.50 14.30
CA VAL A 109 6.67 -15.51 12.90
C VAL A 109 5.57 -16.55 12.71
N THR A 110 4.45 -16.14 12.13
CA THR A 110 3.28 -16.98 11.88
C THR A 110 3.03 -17.10 10.38
N CYS A 111 2.76 -18.31 9.89
CA CYS A 111 2.27 -18.55 8.54
C CYS A 111 0.89 -19.20 8.61
N GLU A 112 -0.08 -18.61 7.92
CA GLU A 112 -1.41 -19.16 7.70
C GLU A 112 -1.51 -19.69 6.27
N VAL A 113 -1.88 -20.95 6.11
CA VAL A 113 -2.07 -21.59 4.79
C VAL A 113 -3.49 -22.09 4.67
N THR A 114 -4.19 -21.73 3.59
CA THR A 114 -5.58 -22.17 3.37
C THR A 114 -5.85 -22.62 1.94
N ASP A 115 -6.72 -23.63 1.81
CA ASP A 115 -7.34 -24.07 0.54
C ASP A 115 -8.74 -23.46 0.33
N GLY A 116 -9.12 -22.49 1.17
CA GLY A 116 -10.46 -21.89 1.22
C GLY A 116 -11.46 -22.66 2.11
N SER A 117 -11.21 -23.95 2.39
CA SER A 117 -12.06 -24.79 3.26
C SER A 117 -11.44 -25.07 4.63
N ARG A 118 -10.11 -25.18 4.67
CA ARG A 118 -9.31 -25.48 5.84
C ARG A 118 -8.17 -24.48 5.93
N THR A 119 -7.79 -24.12 7.16
CA THR A 119 -6.64 -23.26 7.43
C THR A 119 -5.70 -23.98 8.38
N LEU A 120 -4.42 -24.03 8.00
CA LEU A 120 -3.32 -24.44 8.86
C LEU A 120 -2.60 -23.20 9.36
N THR A 121 -2.11 -23.24 10.58
CA THR A 121 -1.27 -22.19 11.16
C THR A 121 0.01 -22.81 11.68
N GLY A 122 1.15 -22.31 11.21
CA GLY A 122 2.49 -22.67 11.66
C GLY A 122 3.13 -21.46 12.32
N THR A 123 3.98 -21.68 13.31
CA THR A 123 4.74 -20.62 13.99
C THR A 123 6.20 -21.02 14.16
N THR A 124 7.10 -20.04 14.12
CA THR A 124 8.51 -20.21 14.49
C THR A 124 8.99 -18.97 15.25
N GLU A 125 9.96 -19.12 16.15
CA GLU A 125 10.56 -18.00 16.87
C GLU A 125 11.87 -17.57 16.20
N ILE A 126 12.04 -16.26 16.03
CA ILE A 126 13.27 -15.64 15.52
C ILE A 126 13.84 -14.75 16.60
N ALA A 127 15.09 -15.00 17.00
CA ALA A 127 15.82 -14.17 17.96
C ALA A 127 16.83 -13.27 17.24
N ILE A 128 16.74 -11.97 17.52
CA ILE A 128 17.59 -10.92 16.95
C ILE A 128 18.32 -10.22 18.10
N ALA A 129 19.64 -10.23 18.04
CA ALA A 129 20.51 -9.63 19.05
C ALA A 129 20.59 -8.10 18.92
N ASP A 130 20.79 -7.44 20.06
CA ASP A 130 20.95 -6.00 20.15
C ASP A 130 22.35 -5.58 19.68
N PRO A 131 22.46 -4.77 18.61
CA PRO A 131 23.76 -4.29 18.15
C PRO A 131 24.48 -3.46 19.21
N ASP A 132 23.79 -2.75 20.10
CA ASP A 132 24.43 -1.95 21.15
C ASP A 132 25.04 -2.81 22.25
N GLU A 133 24.48 -4.01 22.50
CA GLU A 133 25.09 -5.00 23.40
C GLU A 133 26.28 -5.72 22.76
N ILE A 134 26.19 -6.04 21.47
CA ILE A 134 27.25 -6.74 20.74
C ILE A 134 28.45 -5.83 20.48
N TYR A 135 28.21 -4.56 20.15
CA TYR A 135 29.24 -3.60 19.75
C TYR A 135 29.57 -2.56 20.84
N THR A 136 29.68 -2.97 22.09
CA THR A 136 29.98 -2.04 23.21
C THR A 136 31.39 -1.44 23.18
N GLY A 137 31.52 -0.19 23.65
CA GLY A 137 32.79 0.50 23.84
C GLY A 137 33.66 0.51 22.57
N SER A 138 34.86 -0.07 22.67
CA SER A 138 35.82 -0.07 21.55
C SER A 138 35.44 -0.92 20.33
N ALA A 139 34.33 -1.67 20.43
CA ALA A 139 33.72 -2.39 19.31
C ALA A 139 32.77 -1.51 18.47
N THR A 140 32.39 -0.31 18.95
CA THR A 140 31.74 0.73 18.14
C THR A 140 32.75 1.79 17.74
N TRP A 141 32.79 2.11 16.46
CA TRP A 141 33.61 3.14 15.87
C TRP A 141 32.70 4.21 15.30
N VAL A 142 33.07 5.48 15.46
CA VAL A 142 32.32 6.62 14.93
C VAL A 142 33.20 7.46 14.03
N VAL A 143 32.60 8.02 12.98
CA VAL A 143 33.22 9.01 12.11
C VAL A 143 32.45 10.33 12.21
N ALA A 144 33.18 11.44 12.36
CA ALA A 144 32.68 12.81 12.32
C ALA A 144 33.67 13.70 11.55
N ALA A 145 33.34 14.11 10.34
CA ALA A 145 34.21 14.94 9.50
C ALA A 145 34.46 16.32 10.12
N ASP A 146 33.48 16.87 10.86
CA ASP A 146 33.60 18.12 11.60
C ASP A 146 34.44 18.02 12.90
N GLY A 147 34.79 16.80 13.32
CA GLY A 147 35.52 16.53 14.56
C GLY A 147 34.69 16.66 15.84
N ASP A 148 33.38 16.89 15.75
CA ASP A 148 32.47 16.93 16.88
C ASP A 148 31.81 15.57 17.10
N PHE A 149 32.19 14.93 18.21
CA PHE A 149 31.69 13.63 18.64
C PHE A 149 30.64 13.73 19.75
N THR A 150 30.04 14.92 19.96
CA THR A 150 28.98 15.10 20.96
C THR A 150 27.78 14.22 20.61
N GLY A 151 27.39 13.33 21.53
CA GLY A 151 26.30 12.37 21.31
C GLY A 151 26.73 11.03 20.70
N ALA A 152 28.03 10.83 20.42
CA ALA A 152 28.54 9.53 20.01
C ALA A 152 28.41 8.48 21.13
N PRO A 153 28.25 7.18 20.81
CA PRO A 153 28.21 6.11 21.81
C PRO A 153 29.42 6.12 22.75
N ALA A 154 29.16 5.89 24.04
CA ALA A 154 30.19 5.96 25.07
C ALA A 154 31.31 4.94 24.83
N GLY A 155 32.57 5.41 24.85
CA GLY A 155 33.74 4.56 24.64
C GLY A 155 34.01 4.16 23.18
N ALA A 156 33.27 4.73 22.23
CA ALA A 156 33.51 4.50 20.81
C ALA A 156 34.89 5.01 20.36
N VAL A 157 35.49 4.32 19.40
CA VAL A 157 36.72 4.77 18.75
C VAL A 157 36.37 5.86 17.73
N GLN A 158 37.03 7.01 17.82
CA GLN A 158 36.69 8.20 17.03
C GLN A 158 37.64 8.39 15.85
N TYR A 159 37.07 8.69 14.68
CA TYR A 159 37.80 9.06 13.46
C TYR A 159 37.21 10.33 12.86
N THR A 160 38.06 11.19 12.30
CA THR A 160 37.62 12.36 11.52
C THR A 160 37.66 12.14 10.01
N ASP A 161 38.08 10.96 9.58
CA ASP A 161 38.24 10.58 8.18
C ASP A 161 37.71 9.16 7.96
N LEU A 162 36.73 9.02 7.07
CA LEU A 162 36.13 7.73 6.76
C LEU A 162 37.16 6.78 6.15
N GLY A 163 38.07 7.29 5.31
CA GLY A 163 39.10 6.47 4.67
C GLY A 163 40.07 5.82 5.66
N ALA A 164 40.48 6.56 6.69
CA ALA A 164 41.29 6.08 7.80
C ALA A 164 40.52 5.09 8.66
N ALA A 165 39.24 5.37 8.96
CA ALA A 165 38.38 4.44 9.70
C ALA A 165 38.26 3.11 8.96
N LEU A 166 37.89 3.13 7.67
CA LEU A 166 37.77 1.93 6.82
C LEU A 166 39.10 1.19 6.71
N THR A 167 40.24 1.89 6.58
CA THR A 167 41.58 1.29 6.53
C THR A 167 41.92 0.56 7.82
N ALA A 168 41.68 1.18 8.97
CA ALA A 168 41.88 0.54 10.27
C ALA A 168 40.90 -0.63 10.47
N TYR A 169 39.65 -0.48 10.02
CA TYR A 169 38.60 -1.48 10.13
C TYR A 169 38.96 -2.78 9.38
N ARG A 170 39.68 -2.68 8.25
CA ARG A 170 40.22 -3.85 7.52
C ARG A 170 41.10 -4.77 8.38
N THR A 171 41.70 -4.24 9.44
CA THR A 171 42.63 -4.99 10.32
C THR A 171 41.94 -5.69 11.48
N LYS A 172 40.66 -5.43 11.74
CA LYS A 172 39.92 -5.92 12.91
C LYS A 172 39.38 -7.34 12.73
N SER A 173 39.81 -8.25 13.61
CA SER A 173 39.31 -9.64 13.64
C SER A 173 38.07 -9.84 14.52
N ALA A 174 37.79 -8.91 15.44
CA ALA A 174 36.60 -8.96 16.29
C ALA A 174 35.42 -8.28 15.57
N PRO A 175 34.16 -8.71 15.84
CA PRO A 175 32.97 -7.99 15.41
C PRO A 175 33.08 -6.52 15.80
N THR A 176 32.85 -5.63 14.85
CA THR A 176 32.98 -4.18 15.06
C THR A 176 31.84 -3.51 14.27
N ARG A 177 31.26 -2.43 14.78
CA ARG A 177 30.31 -1.57 14.04
C ARG A 177 30.95 -0.21 13.77
N LEU A 178 30.79 0.29 12.56
CA LEU A 178 31.19 1.64 12.15
C LEU A 178 29.94 2.51 11.99
N LEU A 179 29.89 3.67 12.61
CA LEU A 179 28.77 4.61 12.54
C LEU A 179 29.23 5.94 11.96
N LEU A 180 28.45 6.48 11.03
CA LEU A 180 28.71 7.78 10.40
C LEU A 180 27.77 8.85 10.98
N LYS A 181 28.28 10.06 11.22
CA LYS A 181 27.49 11.15 11.80
C LYS A 181 26.46 11.62 10.78
N ARG A 182 25.19 11.65 11.17
CA ARG A 182 24.09 12.18 10.34
C ARG A 182 24.35 13.64 9.95
N GLY A 183 23.90 14.02 8.76
CA GLY A 183 24.07 15.35 8.19
C GLY A 183 25.43 15.63 7.53
N GLU A 184 26.36 14.67 7.52
CA GLU A 184 27.68 14.84 6.91
C GLU A 184 27.84 14.11 5.57
N SER A 185 28.84 14.53 4.79
CA SER A 185 29.27 13.86 3.55
C SER A 185 30.73 13.43 3.65
N TYR A 186 31.01 12.21 3.21
CA TYR A 186 32.29 11.53 3.30
C TYR A 186 32.79 11.17 1.90
N PRO A 187 33.61 12.03 1.27
CA PRO A 187 34.15 11.75 -0.05
C PRO A 187 35.15 10.58 0.03
N ILE A 188 35.06 9.65 -0.92
CA ILE A 188 35.98 8.53 -1.04
C ILE A 188 36.53 8.45 -2.46
N ALA A 189 37.84 8.63 -2.57
CA ALA A 189 38.57 8.59 -3.85
C ALA A 189 39.28 7.26 -4.10
N ALA A 190 39.21 6.31 -3.17
CA ALA A 190 39.91 5.04 -3.22
C ALA A 190 38.93 3.86 -3.18
N GLN A 191 39.34 2.75 -3.80
CA GLN A 191 38.64 1.48 -3.70
C GLN A 191 38.78 0.85 -2.30
N TYR A 192 37.65 0.46 -1.70
CA TYR A 192 37.62 -0.28 -0.44
C TYR A 192 37.29 -1.75 -0.67
N GLU A 193 38.34 -2.52 -0.98
CA GLU A 193 38.25 -3.97 -1.09
C GLU A 193 38.22 -4.61 0.31
N VAL A 194 37.25 -5.49 0.49
CA VAL A 194 37.06 -6.25 1.73
C VAL A 194 37.43 -7.73 1.57
N ARG A 195 37.81 -8.14 0.36
CA ARG A 195 38.31 -9.49 0.05
C ARG A 195 39.49 -9.94 0.90
N SER A 196 40.29 -9.01 1.41
CA SER A 196 41.45 -9.29 2.27
C SER A 196 41.10 -9.49 3.75
N TRP A 197 39.82 -9.42 4.14
CA TRP A 197 39.40 -9.47 5.55
C TRP A 197 39.27 -10.91 6.09
N GLY A 198 40.02 -11.87 5.53
CA GLY A 198 40.37 -13.13 6.20
C GLY A 198 39.24 -14.05 6.68
N GLY A 199 38.07 -14.06 6.04
CA GLY A 199 36.94 -14.94 6.43
C GLY A 199 36.23 -14.48 7.72
N ARG A 200 36.07 -13.17 7.89
CA ARG A 200 35.45 -12.55 9.06
C ARG A 200 33.97 -12.27 8.83
N ASN A 201 33.21 -12.30 9.93
CA ASN A 201 31.76 -12.17 9.96
C ASN A 201 31.32 -10.97 10.82
N ASN A 202 30.11 -10.46 10.61
CA ASN A 202 29.41 -9.44 11.42
C ASN A 202 29.97 -8.02 11.31
N TYR A 203 29.86 -7.44 10.12
CA TYR A 203 30.28 -6.07 9.83
C TYR A 203 29.09 -5.14 9.58
N THR A 204 28.95 -4.11 10.41
CA THR A 204 27.85 -3.16 10.31
C THR A 204 28.38 -1.77 10.05
N VAL A 205 27.87 -1.10 9.01
CA VAL A 205 28.04 0.32 8.75
C VAL A 205 26.68 1.00 8.90
N GLY A 206 26.55 1.88 9.88
CA GLY A 206 25.29 2.56 10.18
C GLY A 206 25.49 4.03 10.48
N THR A 207 24.54 4.62 11.20
CA THR A 207 24.53 6.06 11.50
C THR A 207 24.49 6.36 13.00
N TRP A 208 24.87 7.58 13.37
CA TRP A 208 24.67 8.12 14.71
C TRP A 208 24.37 9.63 14.65
N GLY A 209 23.83 10.19 15.73
CA GLY A 209 23.42 11.60 15.77
C GLY A 209 22.04 11.85 15.14
N SER A 210 21.77 13.10 14.77
CA SER A 210 20.49 13.55 14.21
C SER A 210 20.69 14.22 12.85
N GLY A 211 19.63 14.27 12.03
CA GLY A 211 19.64 14.90 10.70
C GLY A 211 19.55 13.89 9.55
N ALA A 212 19.81 14.37 8.33
CA ALA A 212 19.76 13.55 7.12
C ALA A 212 20.74 12.37 7.18
N ASN A 213 20.48 11.34 6.37
CA ASN A 213 21.42 10.23 6.22
C ASN A 213 22.80 10.76 5.79
N PRO A 214 23.91 10.22 6.35
CA PRO A 214 25.24 10.57 5.89
C PRO A 214 25.45 10.10 4.46
N VAL A 215 26.16 10.91 3.67
CA VAL A 215 26.46 10.63 2.27
C VAL A 215 27.85 10.03 2.14
N ILE A 216 27.95 8.81 1.62
CA ILE A 216 29.20 8.28 1.09
C ILE A 216 29.28 8.68 -0.39
N ASP A 217 30.16 9.64 -0.67
CA ASP A 217 30.30 10.22 -2.01
C ASP A 217 31.49 9.60 -2.75
N SER A 218 31.20 8.75 -3.72
CA SER A 218 32.20 8.13 -4.60
C SER A 218 32.25 8.78 -5.98
N SER A 219 31.62 9.94 -6.17
CA SER A 219 31.58 10.64 -7.46
C SER A 219 32.98 11.04 -7.97
N GLY A 220 33.95 11.22 -7.06
CA GLY A 220 35.36 11.45 -7.38
C GLY A 220 36.21 10.19 -7.57
N SER A 221 35.66 8.99 -7.36
CA SER A 221 36.39 7.73 -7.54
C SER A 221 36.52 7.39 -9.04
N ALA A 222 37.53 6.59 -9.40
CA ALA A 222 37.61 5.94 -10.71
C ALA A 222 37.37 4.42 -10.62
N TYR A 223 37.07 3.94 -9.41
CA TYR A 223 36.99 2.53 -9.07
C TYR A 223 35.67 2.19 -8.40
N ASP A 224 35.31 0.92 -8.48
CA ASP A 224 34.23 0.35 -7.69
C ASP A 224 34.52 0.54 -6.20
N THR A 225 33.51 0.99 -5.47
CA THR A 225 33.72 1.59 -4.16
C THR A 225 33.88 0.55 -3.07
N PHE A 226 33.01 -0.47 -3.05
CA PHE A 226 33.02 -1.58 -2.10
C PHE A 226 33.03 -2.92 -2.86
N VAL A 227 34.21 -3.50 -3.10
CA VAL A 227 34.36 -4.81 -3.78
C VAL A 227 34.61 -5.92 -2.75
N ARG A 228 33.88 -7.05 -2.79
CA ARG A 228 33.94 -8.06 -1.71
C ARG A 228 34.19 -9.53 -2.10
N GLY A 229 35.13 -10.10 -1.32
CA GLY A 229 35.51 -11.51 -1.15
C GLY A 229 34.65 -12.32 -0.18
N ASN A 230 35.13 -13.49 0.26
CA ASN A 230 34.43 -14.33 1.24
C ASN A 230 34.25 -13.59 2.58
N CYS A 231 33.06 -13.06 2.83
CA CYS A 231 32.69 -12.44 4.10
C CYS A 231 31.19 -12.57 4.31
N SER A 232 30.77 -13.03 5.49
CA SER A 232 29.36 -13.14 5.85
C SER A 232 28.93 -11.99 6.76
N ASP A 233 27.62 -11.72 6.74
CA ASP A 233 26.92 -10.91 7.72
C ASP A 233 27.33 -9.44 7.72
N ILE A 234 27.07 -8.80 6.58
CA ILE A 234 27.34 -7.38 6.36
C ILE A 234 26.03 -6.61 6.37
N GLN A 235 26.03 -5.45 7.01
CA GLN A 235 24.87 -4.58 7.13
C GLN A 235 25.25 -3.15 6.77
N PHE A 236 24.41 -2.50 5.97
CA PHE A 236 24.41 -1.07 5.74
C PHE A 236 23.05 -0.49 6.15
N ILE A 237 23.07 0.57 6.95
CA ILE A 237 21.88 1.10 7.63
C ILE A 237 21.84 2.61 7.45
N ASP A 238 20.78 3.11 6.83
CA ASP A 238 20.47 4.53 6.66
C ASP A 238 21.62 5.35 6.03
N ILE A 239 22.25 4.80 4.98
CA ILE A 239 23.35 5.46 4.26
C ILE A 239 22.87 5.94 2.89
N ASP A 240 23.25 7.17 2.53
CA ASP A 240 23.12 7.68 1.18
C ASP A 240 24.42 7.41 0.41
N PHE A 241 24.31 6.76 -0.73
CA PHE A 241 25.43 6.49 -1.62
C PHE A 241 25.27 7.31 -2.90
N LEU A 242 26.32 8.04 -3.27
CA LEU A 242 26.33 8.91 -4.44
C LEU A 242 27.49 8.56 -5.38
N GLY A 243 27.15 8.18 -6.62
CA GLY A 243 28.10 7.99 -7.71
C GLY A 243 28.18 9.20 -8.65
N ALA A 244 28.92 9.06 -9.75
CA ALA A 244 29.21 10.15 -10.69
C ALA A 244 28.38 10.12 -11.98
N PHE A 245 27.59 9.07 -12.22
CA PHE A 245 26.89 8.87 -13.48
C PHE A 245 25.61 9.72 -13.54
N ASP A 246 25.47 10.54 -14.57
CA ASP A 246 24.28 11.34 -14.83
C ASP A 246 23.42 10.67 -15.92
N PRO A 247 22.24 10.11 -15.58
CA PRO A 247 21.38 9.44 -16.55
C PRO A 247 20.73 10.40 -17.55
N THR A 248 20.66 11.71 -17.26
CA THR A 248 20.00 12.70 -18.12
C THR A 248 20.88 13.11 -19.31
N THR A 249 22.18 12.99 -19.14
CA THR A 249 23.18 13.28 -20.18
C THR A 249 23.98 12.05 -20.60
N GLU A 250 23.81 10.92 -19.91
CA GLU A 250 24.60 9.69 -20.02
C GLU A 250 26.12 9.96 -19.90
N THR A 251 26.48 10.90 -19.02
CA THR A 251 27.88 11.27 -18.76
C THR A 251 28.33 10.86 -17.35
N GLY A 252 29.64 10.96 -17.10
CA GLY A 252 30.25 10.56 -15.84
C GLY A 252 30.81 9.13 -15.88
N THR A 253 31.33 8.67 -14.75
CA THR A 253 31.97 7.36 -14.66
C THR A 253 30.96 6.27 -14.36
N SER A 254 30.96 5.22 -15.18
CA SER A 254 30.31 3.95 -14.87
C SER A 254 31.03 3.25 -13.74
N GLN A 255 30.54 3.38 -12.52
CA GLN A 255 31.08 2.67 -11.35
C GLN A 255 30.05 1.71 -10.80
N GLU A 256 30.50 0.55 -10.35
CA GLU A 256 29.70 -0.29 -9.47
C GLU A 256 29.98 0.11 -8.02
N ILE A 257 28.96 0.38 -7.22
CA ILE A 257 29.23 0.62 -5.80
C ILE A 257 29.50 -0.69 -5.07
N PHE A 258 28.68 -1.71 -5.28
CA PHE A 258 28.84 -3.02 -4.69
C PHE A 258 29.04 -4.08 -5.78
N LEU A 259 30.28 -4.54 -5.94
CA LEU A 259 30.61 -5.73 -6.72
C LEU A 259 30.93 -6.87 -5.76
N LEU A 260 30.02 -7.84 -5.72
CA LEU A 260 30.06 -8.94 -4.78
C LEU A 260 30.22 -10.23 -5.59
N THR A 261 31.37 -10.91 -5.45
CA THR A 261 31.72 -12.09 -6.30
C THR A 261 31.99 -13.39 -5.51
N TYR A 262 31.75 -13.39 -4.20
CA TYR A 262 32.12 -14.46 -3.25
C TYR A 262 31.12 -14.64 -2.09
N ASP A 263 30.98 -15.86 -1.56
CA ASP A 263 29.93 -16.24 -0.60
C ASP A 263 29.76 -15.26 0.59
N GLY A 264 28.51 -14.89 0.90
CA GLY A 264 28.22 -13.92 1.95
C GLY A 264 26.75 -13.54 2.13
N ASN A 265 26.44 -12.93 3.27
CA ASN A 265 25.12 -12.43 3.60
C ASN A 265 25.17 -10.91 3.73
N LEU A 266 24.27 -10.21 3.07
CA LEU A 266 24.25 -8.76 3.00
C LEU A 266 22.84 -8.24 3.28
N THR A 267 22.76 -7.24 4.14
CA THR A 267 21.51 -6.55 4.45
C THR A 267 21.67 -5.05 4.26
N PHE A 268 20.71 -4.46 3.55
CA PHE A 268 20.54 -3.03 3.46
C PHE A 268 19.23 -2.63 4.11
N GLN A 269 19.26 -1.60 4.95
CA GLN A 269 18.06 -0.98 5.53
C GLN A 269 18.11 0.52 5.28
N GLY A 270 17.05 1.09 4.70
CA GLY A 270 16.90 2.56 4.59
C GLY A 270 17.99 3.26 3.77
N CYS A 271 18.68 2.54 2.89
CA CYS A 271 19.79 3.07 2.12
C CYS A 271 19.30 3.66 0.78
N ASN A 272 19.95 4.75 0.33
CA ASN A 272 19.67 5.39 -0.94
C ASN A 272 20.87 5.27 -1.89
N PHE A 273 20.64 4.93 -3.15
CA PHE A 273 21.69 4.76 -4.15
C PHE A 273 21.40 5.66 -5.35
N ARG A 274 22.33 6.55 -5.69
CA ARG A 274 22.16 7.49 -6.80
C ARG A 274 23.35 7.49 -7.73
N ASN A 275 23.09 7.58 -9.03
CA ASN A 275 24.10 7.98 -10.02
C ASN A 275 25.24 6.96 -10.20
N PHE A 276 24.90 5.67 -10.28
CA PHE A 276 25.87 4.57 -10.44
C PHE A 276 25.84 3.93 -11.83
N GLY A 277 26.94 3.29 -12.21
CA GLY A 277 26.93 2.34 -13.32
C GLY A 277 26.02 1.16 -13.00
N ILE A 278 26.29 0.47 -11.88
CA ILE A 278 25.39 -0.53 -11.30
C ILE A 278 25.31 -0.26 -9.79
N ALA A 279 24.09 -0.13 -9.24
CA ALA A 279 23.96 0.11 -7.80
C ALA A 279 24.31 -1.16 -7.00
N ILE A 280 23.80 -2.35 -7.36
CA ILE A 280 24.23 -3.59 -6.70
C ILE A 280 24.47 -4.68 -7.74
N ASN A 281 25.67 -5.25 -7.73
CA ASN A 281 26.06 -6.41 -8.53
C ASN A 281 26.36 -7.59 -7.59
N PHE A 282 25.38 -8.48 -7.42
CA PHE A 282 25.40 -9.62 -6.52
C PHE A 282 25.61 -10.92 -7.33
N GLN A 283 26.85 -11.42 -7.42
CA GLN A 283 27.23 -12.58 -8.24
C GLN A 283 27.75 -13.75 -7.38
N HIS A 284 26.88 -14.64 -6.89
CA HIS A 284 27.27 -15.66 -5.90
C HIS A 284 26.53 -16.97 -6.03
N THR A 285 27.23 -18.10 -5.87
CA THR A 285 26.60 -19.42 -5.78
C THR A 285 25.94 -19.70 -4.44
N THR A 286 26.44 -19.12 -3.33
CA THR A 286 25.82 -19.26 -2.00
C THR A 286 25.85 -17.94 -1.24
N GLY A 287 24.74 -17.59 -0.59
CA GLY A 287 24.62 -16.32 0.11
C GLY A 287 23.24 -15.70 0.02
N ALA A 288 23.05 -14.60 0.75
CA ALA A 288 21.78 -13.90 0.87
C ALA A 288 21.95 -12.39 0.68
N LEU A 289 21.07 -11.77 -0.10
CA LEU A 289 20.88 -10.32 -0.16
C LEU A 289 19.50 -9.99 0.41
N SER A 290 19.42 -9.22 1.49
CA SER A 290 18.15 -8.72 2.04
C SER A 290 18.12 -7.19 1.98
N MET A 291 17.01 -6.63 1.53
CA MET A 291 16.85 -5.17 1.44
C MET A 291 15.51 -4.76 1.99
N LEU A 292 15.52 -3.73 2.84
CA LEU A 292 14.33 -3.13 3.44
C LEU A 292 14.33 -1.63 3.20
N GLY A 293 13.27 -1.10 2.58
CA GLY A 293 13.07 0.35 2.51
C GLY A 293 14.17 1.11 1.77
N CYS A 294 14.85 0.47 0.82
CA CYS A 294 15.96 1.08 0.09
C CYS A 294 15.47 1.75 -1.19
N SER A 295 16.10 2.86 -1.60
CA SER A 295 15.82 3.52 -2.87
C SER A 295 17.02 3.51 -3.81
N MET A 296 16.79 3.32 -5.11
CA MET A 296 17.81 3.38 -6.15
C MET A 296 17.30 4.21 -7.31
N GLN A 297 18.10 5.19 -7.75
CA GLN A 297 17.76 6.07 -8.85
C GLN A 297 18.99 6.41 -9.70
N GLY A 298 18.79 6.62 -10.99
CA GLY A 298 19.83 7.14 -11.87
C GLY A 298 20.97 6.15 -12.08
N TRP A 299 20.72 5.06 -12.79
CA TRP A 299 21.75 4.09 -13.15
C TRP A 299 22.01 4.00 -14.65
N GLN A 300 23.22 3.61 -15.01
CA GLN A 300 23.58 3.33 -16.40
C GLN A 300 23.21 1.89 -16.80
N GLY A 301 23.68 0.93 -16.03
CA GLY A 301 23.49 -0.51 -16.23
C GLY A 301 22.22 -0.94 -15.55
N TYR A 302 22.33 -1.51 -14.35
CA TYR A 302 21.19 -2.01 -13.56
C TYR A 302 21.07 -1.25 -12.25
N GLY A 303 19.85 -1.18 -11.71
CA GLY A 303 19.70 -0.98 -10.27
C GLY A 303 20.34 -2.14 -9.53
N ILE A 304 19.82 -3.35 -9.75
CA ILE A 304 20.33 -4.59 -9.17
C ILE A 304 20.55 -5.65 -10.26
N LEU A 305 21.77 -6.18 -10.31
CA LEU A 305 22.13 -7.36 -11.05
C LEU A 305 22.43 -8.50 -10.07
N ALA A 306 21.50 -9.46 -9.94
CA ALA A 306 21.67 -10.67 -9.15
C ALA A 306 22.00 -11.85 -10.08
N GLN A 307 23.21 -12.40 -9.99
CA GLN A 307 23.66 -13.58 -10.74
C GLN A 307 24.03 -14.70 -9.77
N ASN A 308 23.75 -15.94 -10.15
CA ASN A 308 23.98 -17.13 -9.31
C ASN A 308 23.19 -17.17 -7.98
N SER A 309 22.34 -16.16 -7.72
CA SER A 309 21.85 -15.83 -6.39
C SER A 309 21.05 -16.96 -5.72
N GLN A 310 21.43 -17.30 -4.49
CA GLN A 310 20.71 -18.29 -3.69
C GLN A 310 19.49 -17.68 -2.99
N TYR A 311 19.69 -16.61 -2.23
CA TYR A 311 18.59 -15.88 -1.60
C TYR A 311 18.69 -14.38 -1.92
N VAL A 312 17.60 -13.82 -2.44
CA VAL A 312 17.45 -12.36 -2.61
C VAL A 312 16.08 -11.98 -2.12
N GLY A 313 16.01 -11.08 -1.14
CA GLY A 313 14.78 -10.56 -0.56
C GLY A 313 14.77 -9.05 -0.71
N LEU A 314 13.81 -8.52 -1.46
CA LEU A 314 13.58 -7.09 -1.58
C LEU A 314 12.19 -6.80 -1.00
N THR A 315 12.14 -6.08 0.11
CA THR A 315 10.89 -5.71 0.76
C THR A 315 10.82 -4.20 0.85
N GLY A 316 9.77 -3.60 0.29
CA GLY A 316 9.60 -2.16 0.44
C GLY A 316 10.63 -1.31 -0.30
N CYS A 317 11.23 -1.80 -1.39
CA CYS A 317 12.29 -1.07 -2.09
C CYS A 317 11.75 -0.28 -3.29
N ARG A 318 12.38 0.85 -3.61
CA ARG A 318 12.09 1.67 -4.79
C ARG A 318 13.28 1.64 -5.75
N ILE A 319 13.12 1.10 -6.94
CA ILE A 319 14.20 0.97 -7.93
C ILE A 319 13.70 1.55 -9.26
N GLU A 320 13.92 2.85 -9.42
CA GLU A 320 13.30 3.65 -10.47
C GLU A 320 14.34 4.44 -11.24
N GLN A 321 14.31 4.36 -12.56
CA GLN A 321 15.16 5.24 -13.36
C GLN A 321 14.72 6.70 -13.15
N ASP A 322 15.64 7.64 -13.39
CA ASP A 322 15.27 9.06 -13.46
C ASP A 322 14.22 9.31 -14.59
N PRO A 323 13.04 9.88 -14.28
CA PRO A 323 12.08 10.32 -15.29
C PRO A 323 12.61 11.42 -16.23
N ALA A 324 13.74 12.05 -15.95
CA ALA A 324 14.45 12.93 -16.89
C ALA A 324 15.57 12.20 -17.66
N GLY A 325 15.91 10.97 -17.27
CA GLY A 325 16.97 10.18 -17.90
C GLY A 325 16.74 9.90 -19.38
N LEU A 326 17.81 9.67 -20.14
CA LEU A 326 17.72 9.15 -21.49
C LEU A 326 17.29 7.68 -21.44
N GLY A 327 16.49 7.27 -22.42
CA GLY A 327 15.92 5.93 -22.52
C GLY A 327 16.87 4.86 -23.03
N GLY A 328 18.16 5.20 -23.08
CA GLY A 328 19.25 4.33 -23.49
C GLY A 328 19.67 4.49 -24.94
N GLY A 329 20.44 3.52 -25.40
CA GLY A 329 21.16 3.53 -26.68
C GLY A 329 21.93 2.24 -26.92
N PRO A 330 22.67 2.14 -28.04
CA PRO A 330 23.36 0.92 -28.42
C PRO A 330 24.35 0.47 -27.33
N LYS A 331 24.44 -0.84 -27.10
CA LYS A 331 25.42 -1.42 -26.16
C LYS A 331 26.82 -1.53 -26.81
N ASP A 332 27.40 -0.40 -27.20
CA ASP A 332 28.67 -0.30 -27.92
C ASP A 332 29.83 0.28 -27.07
N GLY A 333 29.56 0.57 -25.80
CA GLY A 333 30.53 1.15 -24.87
C GLY A 333 30.45 2.67 -24.74
N SER A 334 29.52 3.34 -25.42
CA SER A 334 29.38 4.80 -25.41
C SER A 334 28.79 5.40 -24.13
N GLY A 335 28.49 4.60 -23.11
CA GLY A 335 28.03 5.11 -21.81
C GLY A 335 26.51 5.13 -21.60
N HIS A 336 25.71 4.60 -22.53
CA HIS A 336 24.25 4.67 -22.48
C HIS A 336 23.60 3.94 -21.28
N CYS A 337 22.39 4.39 -20.92
CA CYS A 337 21.46 3.80 -19.98
C CYS A 337 20.83 2.52 -20.56
N VAL A 338 21.51 1.39 -20.44
CA VAL A 338 21.21 0.18 -21.23
C VAL A 338 20.31 -0.86 -20.54
N HIS A 339 20.19 -0.89 -19.21
CA HIS A 339 19.43 -1.96 -18.55
C HIS A 339 18.39 -1.49 -17.53
N GLY A 340 17.50 -2.42 -17.20
CA GLY A 340 16.36 -2.19 -16.31
C GLY A 340 16.71 -2.26 -14.82
N PRO A 341 15.70 -2.06 -13.97
CA PRO A 341 15.82 -2.04 -12.51
C PRO A 341 16.42 -3.32 -11.91
N LEU A 342 15.84 -4.49 -12.17
CA LEU A 342 16.20 -5.74 -11.49
C LEU A 342 16.39 -6.89 -12.48
N ARG A 343 17.55 -7.55 -12.39
CA ARG A 343 17.85 -8.75 -13.18
C ARG A 343 18.33 -9.90 -12.31
N PHE A 344 17.64 -11.04 -12.39
CA PHE A 344 18.11 -12.35 -11.94
C PHE A 344 18.71 -13.10 -13.13
N GLY A 345 20.03 -12.99 -13.29
CA GLY A 345 20.77 -13.62 -14.38
C GLY A 345 20.70 -15.15 -14.32
N SER A 346 21.03 -15.72 -13.17
CA SER A 346 21.18 -17.17 -13.00
C SER A 346 20.77 -17.58 -11.57
N PRO A 347 19.51 -17.39 -11.16
CA PRO A 347 19.08 -17.74 -9.80
C PRO A 347 19.40 -19.22 -9.48
N SER A 348 19.87 -19.50 -8.27
CA SER A 348 20.19 -20.87 -7.84
C SER A 348 18.91 -21.69 -7.61
N ALA A 349 18.97 -22.98 -7.91
CA ALA A 349 17.92 -23.95 -7.59
C ALA A 349 17.92 -24.33 -6.09
N ASP A 350 19.02 -24.08 -5.37
CA ASP A 350 19.18 -24.40 -3.94
C ASP A 350 18.64 -23.30 -2.99
N GLY A 351 17.81 -22.39 -3.51
CA GLY A 351 17.26 -21.26 -2.76
C GLY A 351 16.04 -20.66 -3.44
N PHE A 352 15.70 -19.43 -3.07
CA PHE A 352 14.55 -18.71 -3.62
C PHE A 352 14.72 -17.20 -3.51
N ASN A 353 14.02 -16.48 -4.39
CA ASN A 353 14.02 -15.02 -4.40
C ASN A 353 12.62 -14.51 -4.00
N VAL A 354 12.57 -13.39 -3.29
CA VAL A 354 11.34 -12.75 -2.83
C VAL A 354 11.40 -11.26 -3.19
N VAL A 355 10.36 -10.76 -3.84
CA VAL A 355 10.18 -9.34 -4.12
C VAL A 355 8.79 -8.95 -3.64
N ASP A 356 8.72 -8.08 -2.64
CA ASP A 356 7.48 -7.76 -1.95
C ASP A 356 7.35 -6.26 -1.67
N GLN A 357 6.18 -5.68 -1.90
CA GLN A 357 5.93 -4.25 -1.70
C GLN A 357 7.01 -3.35 -2.34
N CYS A 358 7.49 -3.67 -3.53
CA CYS A 358 8.50 -2.87 -4.24
C CYS A 358 7.90 -1.99 -5.34
N GLN A 359 8.61 -0.92 -5.71
CA GLN A 359 8.28 -0.04 -6.82
C GLN A 359 9.39 -0.08 -7.87
N PHE A 360 9.01 -0.20 -9.14
CA PHE A 360 9.92 -0.25 -10.26
C PHE A 360 9.50 0.73 -11.35
N PHE A 361 10.49 1.37 -11.96
CA PHE A 361 10.28 2.15 -13.18
C PHE A 361 11.45 1.94 -14.13
N SER A 362 11.12 1.47 -15.34
CA SER A 362 12.08 1.22 -16.40
C SER A 362 11.77 2.06 -17.63
N ARG A 363 12.76 2.84 -18.05
CA ARG A 363 12.77 3.50 -19.36
C ARG A 363 14.05 3.25 -20.14
N ASN A 364 14.90 2.33 -19.68
CA ASN A 364 16.24 2.13 -20.22
C ASN A 364 16.28 0.94 -21.16
N GLY A 365 16.99 1.04 -22.28
CA GLY A 365 17.13 -0.07 -23.20
C GLY A 365 18.40 0.00 -24.05
N TRP A 366 18.66 -1.08 -24.79
CA TRP A 366 19.74 -1.12 -25.78
C TRP A 366 19.38 -1.83 -27.08
N SER A 367 18.37 -2.70 -27.04
CA SER A 367 17.93 -3.46 -28.20
C SER A 367 17.05 -2.59 -29.09
N TYR A 368 17.25 -2.67 -30.41
CA TYR A 368 16.37 -2.00 -31.36
C TYR A 368 15.13 -2.83 -31.65
N ALA A 369 13.96 -2.22 -31.53
CA ALA A 369 12.71 -2.71 -32.07
C ALA A 369 12.25 -1.73 -33.16
N VAL A 370 12.51 -2.10 -34.42
CA VAL A 370 12.10 -1.33 -35.62
C VAL A 370 12.59 0.13 -35.63
N GLY A 371 13.85 0.34 -35.27
CA GLY A 371 14.48 1.67 -35.30
C GLY A 371 14.24 2.52 -34.05
N ARG A 372 13.68 1.95 -32.98
CA ARG A 372 13.60 2.58 -31.65
C ARG A 372 14.23 1.71 -30.59
N ILE A 373 14.66 2.30 -29.50
CA ILE A 373 15.18 1.57 -28.34
C ILE A 373 14.03 0.91 -27.58
N ALA A 374 14.10 -0.40 -27.43
CA ALA A 374 13.19 -1.18 -26.60
C ALA A 374 13.71 -1.18 -25.16
N HIS A 375 12.92 -0.64 -24.24
CA HIS A 375 13.25 -0.59 -22.82
C HIS A 375 13.32 -2.02 -22.24
N GLN A 376 14.23 -2.27 -21.31
CA GLN A 376 14.26 -3.55 -20.58
C GLN A 376 13.15 -3.60 -19.55
N ALA A 377 12.72 -4.82 -19.22
CA ALA A 377 11.71 -5.05 -18.20
C ALA A 377 12.14 -4.52 -16.82
N CYS A 378 11.13 -4.20 -16.01
CA CYS A 378 11.31 -3.86 -14.59
C CYS A 378 11.99 -5.01 -13.84
N ILE A 379 11.54 -6.25 -14.11
CA ILE A 379 12.13 -7.48 -13.58
C ILE A 379 12.42 -8.41 -14.75
N ARG A 380 13.69 -8.81 -14.89
CA ARG A 380 14.11 -9.91 -15.76
C ARG A 380 14.53 -11.10 -14.90
N TRP A 381 13.88 -12.24 -15.05
CA TRP A 381 14.10 -13.41 -14.21
C TRP A 381 14.58 -14.65 -14.99
N ASN A 382 15.43 -15.43 -14.33
CA ASN A 382 16.01 -16.70 -14.79
C ASN A 382 16.59 -16.67 -16.20
N VAL A 383 17.32 -15.61 -16.51
CA VAL A 383 17.79 -15.31 -17.87
C VAL A 383 18.76 -16.39 -18.41
N SER A 384 19.38 -17.19 -17.54
CA SER A 384 20.23 -18.34 -17.90
C SER A 384 19.48 -19.67 -18.04
N GLY A 385 18.21 -19.75 -17.67
CA GLY A 385 17.41 -20.97 -17.78
C GLY A 385 17.80 -22.05 -16.76
N ILE A 386 17.90 -21.68 -15.49
CA ILE A 386 18.18 -22.64 -14.40
C ILE A 386 16.90 -23.40 -14.06
N GLU A 387 16.96 -24.73 -14.18
CA GLU A 387 15.87 -25.63 -13.80
C GLU A 387 15.61 -25.58 -12.30
N GLY A 388 14.33 -25.52 -11.91
CA GLY A 388 13.91 -25.51 -10.51
C GLY A 388 14.20 -24.19 -9.79
N ALA A 389 14.62 -23.13 -10.49
CA ALA A 389 14.77 -21.81 -9.89
C ALA A 389 13.44 -21.28 -9.38
N ARG A 390 13.46 -20.57 -8.25
CA ARG A 390 12.25 -20.15 -7.53
C ARG A 390 12.20 -18.64 -7.31
N ILE A 391 11.02 -18.05 -7.49
CA ILE A 391 10.75 -16.66 -7.13
C ILE A 391 9.29 -16.45 -6.71
N ASN A 392 9.09 -15.65 -5.66
CA ASN A 392 7.80 -15.14 -5.24
C ASN A 392 7.79 -13.60 -5.35
N VAL A 393 7.01 -13.07 -6.28
CA VAL A 393 6.83 -11.63 -6.50
C VAL A 393 5.41 -11.22 -6.14
N GLN A 394 5.28 -10.21 -5.29
CA GLN A 394 4.00 -9.83 -4.73
C GLN A 394 3.92 -8.35 -4.38
N ARG A 395 2.71 -7.78 -4.50
CA ARG A 395 2.44 -6.38 -4.08
C ARG A 395 3.41 -5.37 -4.70
N ILE A 396 3.82 -5.57 -5.96
CA ILE A 396 4.71 -4.63 -6.64
C ILE A 396 3.91 -3.65 -7.50
N VAL A 397 4.44 -2.44 -7.64
CA VAL A 397 4.10 -1.51 -8.73
C VAL A 397 5.26 -1.49 -9.70
N ALA A 398 5.02 -1.82 -10.97
CA ALA A 398 6.06 -1.82 -12.00
C ALA A 398 5.58 -1.08 -13.25
N GLU A 399 6.34 -0.09 -13.68
CA GLU A 399 6.00 0.78 -14.81
C GLU A 399 7.09 0.76 -15.88
N GLY A 400 6.68 0.56 -17.14
CA GLY A 400 7.55 0.62 -18.30
C GLY A 400 8.30 -0.67 -18.63
N GLY A 401 9.24 -0.58 -19.56
CA GLY A 401 9.86 -1.73 -20.22
C GLY A 401 9.13 -2.17 -21.49
N TRP A 402 9.85 -2.90 -22.36
CA TRP A 402 9.31 -3.56 -23.56
C TRP A 402 8.28 -4.62 -23.19
N THR A 403 8.58 -5.41 -22.16
CA THR A 403 7.55 -6.00 -21.32
C THR A 403 7.80 -5.54 -19.90
N VAL A 404 6.76 -5.41 -19.08
CA VAL A 404 6.95 -4.96 -17.70
C VAL A 404 7.74 -6.00 -16.91
N ILE A 405 7.42 -7.28 -17.11
CA ILE A 405 8.08 -8.45 -16.53
C ILE A 405 8.57 -9.36 -17.65
N ASP A 406 9.77 -9.92 -17.49
CA ASP A 406 10.39 -10.83 -18.44
C ASP A 406 10.90 -12.09 -17.73
N SER A 407 10.30 -13.25 -18.04
CA SER A 407 10.63 -14.57 -17.51
C SER A 407 10.98 -15.50 -18.68
N PHE A 408 12.13 -15.22 -19.29
CA PHE A 408 12.57 -15.83 -20.54
C PHE A 408 14.11 -15.85 -20.64
N GLY A 409 14.66 -16.80 -21.42
CA GLY A 409 16.09 -16.94 -21.65
C GLY A 409 16.72 -15.75 -22.38
N ASN A 410 17.99 -15.40 -22.11
CA ASN A 410 18.61 -14.20 -22.70
C ASN A 410 18.77 -14.27 -24.22
N THR A 411 18.98 -15.49 -24.72
CA THR A 411 19.46 -15.80 -26.06
C THR A 411 18.94 -17.18 -26.45
N SER A 412 18.95 -17.48 -27.74
CA SER A 412 18.63 -18.80 -28.33
C SER A 412 19.53 -19.96 -27.89
N THR A 413 20.36 -19.77 -26.87
CA THR A 413 21.32 -20.75 -26.35
C THR A 413 21.07 -21.09 -24.88
N SER A 414 20.25 -20.32 -24.18
CA SER A 414 19.86 -20.62 -22.79
C SER A 414 18.53 -21.36 -22.83
N PRO A 415 18.50 -22.66 -22.48
CA PRO A 415 17.28 -23.44 -22.58
C PRO A 415 16.22 -22.88 -21.62
N GLU A 416 14.98 -22.81 -22.08
CA GLU A 416 13.86 -22.53 -21.20
C GLU A 416 13.53 -23.81 -20.42
N LEU A 417 13.79 -23.78 -19.12
CA LEU A 417 13.55 -24.89 -18.20
C LEU A 417 12.45 -24.51 -17.18
N PRO A 418 11.73 -25.50 -16.62
CA PRO A 418 10.72 -25.27 -15.58
C PRO A 418 11.31 -24.63 -14.32
N GLY A 419 10.53 -23.79 -13.64
CA GLY A 419 10.85 -23.23 -12.33
C GLY A 419 9.66 -23.31 -11.36
N GLU A 420 9.73 -22.56 -10.26
CA GLU A 420 8.58 -22.29 -9.37
C GLU A 420 8.42 -20.77 -9.26
N VAL A 421 7.53 -20.22 -10.08
CA VAL A 421 7.39 -18.78 -10.27
C VAL A 421 5.99 -18.34 -9.89
N ILE A 422 5.90 -17.42 -8.94
CA ILE A 422 4.63 -16.84 -8.50
C ILE A 422 4.71 -15.32 -8.64
N PHE A 423 3.80 -14.76 -9.42
CA PHE A 423 3.53 -13.33 -9.52
C PHE A 423 2.09 -13.09 -9.09
N GLU A 424 1.90 -12.44 -7.95
CA GLU A 424 0.55 -12.13 -7.50
C GLU A 424 0.38 -10.72 -6.94
N LYS A 425 -0.86 -10.21 -6.94
CA LYS A 425 -1.19 -8.95 -6.29
C LYS A 425 -0.33 -7.79 -6.82
N SER A 426 -0.01 -7.76 -8.11
CA SER A 426 0.90 -6.77 -8.69
C SER A 426 0.18 -5.81 -9.63
N LEU A 427 0.55 -4.53 -9.60
CA LEU A 427 0.10 -3.50 -10.55
C LEU A 427 1.18 -3.27 -11.61
N LEU A 428 0.88 -3.64 -12.85
CA LEU A 428 1.81 -3.60 -13.98
C LEU A 428 1.33 -2.56 -15.00
N ILE A 429 2.13 -1.53 -15.23
CA ILE A 429 1.75 -0.37 -16.01
C ILE A 429 2.58 -0.34 -17.29
N GLY A 430 1.90 -0.47 -18.42
CA GLY A 430 2.48 -0.26 -19.74
C GLY A 430 2.77 1.21 -20.01
N THR A 431 3.64 1.45 -20.98
CA THR A 431 3.99 2.78 -21.51
C THR A 431 3.87 2.74 -23.03
N ALA A 432 4.16 3.85 -23.70
CA ALA A 432 4.26 3.88 -25.15
C ALA A 432 5.31 2.89 -25.73
N ASN A 433 6.30 2.47 -24.93
CA ASN A 433 7.30 1.49 -25.31
C ASN A 433 6.88 0.03 -25.03
N SER A 434 5.80 -0.19 -24.27
CA SER A 434 5.46 -1.52 -23.79
C SER A 434 4.69 -2.34 -24.83
N HIS A 435 5.12 -3.57 -25.04
CA HIS A 435 4.54 -4.59 -25.92
C HIS A 435 3.70 -5.63 -25.16
N GLY A 436 3.83 -5.70 -23.83
CA GLY A 436 3.02 -6.56 -22.97
C GLY A 436 3.38 -6.40 -21.50
N ALA A 437 2.61 -7.03 -20.61
CA ALA A 437 2.89 -7.00 -19.17
C ALA A 437 3.89 -8.11 -18.81
N PHE A 438 3.67 -9.32 -19.31
CA PHE A 438 4.54 -10.46 -19.12
C PHE A 438 5.11 -10.98 -20.44
N ARG A 439 6.39 -11.36 -20.43
CA ARG A 439 7.03 -12.23 -21.42
C ARG A 439 7.38 -13.56 -20.77
N LEU A 440 6.90 -14.67 -21.32
CA LEU A 440 6.97 -16.00 -20.70
C LEU A 440 7.68 -17.00 -21.62
N GLY A 441 8.68 -17.69 -21.06
CA GLY A 441 9.27 -18.92 -21.61
C GLY A 441 9.46 -20.04 -20.58
N HIS A 442 9.56 -19.72 -19.29
CA HIS A 442 9.72 -20.72 -18.22
C HIS A 442 8.37 -21.20 -17.68
N SER A 443 8.11 -22.50 -17.74
CA SER A 443 6.95 -23.15 -17.11
C SER A 443 7.10 -23.27 -15.58
N GLY A 444 6.06 -23.78 -14.92
CA GLY A 444 5.93 -23.70 -13.46
C GLY A 444 5.62 -22.27 -13.00
N PHE A 445 4.88 -21.54 -13.85
CA PHE A 445 4.59 -20.13 -13.68
C PHE A 445 3.15 -19.91 -13.26
N THR A 446 2.93 -19.04 -12.29
CA THR A 446 1.60 -18.61 -11.86
C THR A 446 1.53 -17.10 -11.81
N ALA A 447 0.61 -16.52 -12.59
CA ALA A 447 0.21 -15.13 -12.47
C ALA A 447 -1.25 -15.06 -12.03
N ARG A 448 -1.50 -14.50 -10.85
CA ARG A 448 -2.86 -14.32 -10.32
C ARG A 448 -3.05 -13.01 -9.58
N ASN A 449 -4.28 -12.51 -9.54
CA ASN A 449 -4.58 -11.26 -8.85
C ASN A 449 -3.69 -10.10 -9.31
N ASN A 450 -3.30 -10.01 -10.58
CA ASN A 450 -2.52 -8.88 -11.08
C ASN A 450 -3.42 -7.92 -11.86
N VAL A 451 -3.19 -6.61 -11.72
CA VAL A 451 -3.85 -5.56 -12.51
C VAL A 451 -2.85 -5.04 -13.53
N MET A 452 -3.22 -5.02 -14.81
CA MET A 452 -2.35 -4.64 -15.93
C MET A 452 -3.03 -3.53 -16.71
N ILE A 453 -2.35 -2.41 -16.91
CA ILE A 453 -2.97 -1.21 -17.50
C ILE A 453 -2.11 -0.70 -18.65
N PHE A 454 -2.69 -0.51 -19.83
CA PHE A 454 -2.04 0.08 -21.00
C PHE A 454 -2.67 1.43 -21.33
N PRO A 455 -1.89 2.53 -21.34
CA PRO A 455 -2.43 3.88 -21.57
C PRO A 455 -2.83 4.10 -23.04
N ASN A 456 -3.74 5.04 -23.27
CA ASN A 456 -4.06 5.51 -24.62
C ASN A 456 -2.99 6.48 -25.14
N VAL A 457 -1.89 5.94 -25.66
CA VAL A 457 -0.79 6.73 -26.23
C VAL A 457 -0.31 6.10 -27.53
N PRO A 458 0.27 6.89 -28.45
CA PRO A 458 0.95 6.35 -29.61
C PRO A 458 2.03 5.35 -29.17
N THR A 459 2.19 4.28 -29.93
CA THR A 459 3.23 3.28 -29.64
C THR A 459 4.55 3.79 -30.18
N GLU A 460 5.60 3.76 -29.35
CA GLU A 460 6.94 4.20 -29.79
C GLU A 460 7.49 3.29 -30.85
N THR A 461 7.25 2.00 -30.69
CA THR A 461 7.65 0.99 -31.66
C THR A 461 6.47 0.66 -32.58
N ASN A 462 6.77 0.09 -33.75
CA ASN A 462 5.73 -0.44 -34.64
C ASN A 462 5.04 -1.70 -34.10
N PHE A 463 5.36 -2.12 -32.87
CA PHE A 463 4.61 -3.14 -32.15
C PHE A 463 4.02 -2.50 -30.90
N GLY A 464 2.73 -2.18 -30.93
CA GLY A 464 2.00 -1.85 -29.71
C GLY A 464 1.83 -3.06 -28.80
N PRO A 465 1.27 -2.87 -27.59
CA PRO A 465 0.84 -3.97 -26.76
C PRO A 465 0.05 -5.01 -27.58
N SER A 466 0.62 -6.19 -27.78
CA SER A 466 0.00 -7.26 -28.56
C SER A 466 -0.76 -8.24 -27.67
N ALA A 467 -0.35 -8.34 -26.40
CA ALA A 467 -0.93 -9.21 -25.40
C ALA A 467 -0.50 -8.77 -24.00
N ALA A 468 -1.33 -9.07 -23.00
CA ALA A 468 -0.93 -8.92 -21.60
C ALA A 468 0.11 -9.98 -21.22
N PHE A 469 -0.08 -11.21 -21.72
CA PHE A 469 0.82 -12.34 -21.56
C PHE A 469 1.34 -12.75 -22.93
N LYS A 470 2.61 -12.46 -23.17
CA LYS A 470 3.32 -12.83 -24.39
C LYS A 470 4.11 -14.10 -24.18
N TRP A 471 4.04 -14.98 -25.17
CA TRP A 471 4.78 -16.24 -25.18
C TRP A 471 5.98 -16.15 -26.12
N ASP A 472 7.12 -16.62 -25.67
CA ASP A 472 8.30 -16.78 -26.51
C ASP A 472 8.89 -18.18 -26.30
N VAL A 473 9.30 -18.80 -27.41
CA VAL A 473 9.91 -20.13 -27.43
C VAL A 473 11.14 -20.04 -28.33
N ASP A 474 12.31 -19.82 -27.74
CA ASP A 474 13.58 -19.85 -28.48
C ASP A 474 14.19 -21.24 -28.42
N SER A 475 14.33 -21.79 -27.20
CA SER A 475 14.95 -23.10 -26.96
C SER A 475 14.34 -23.80 -25.75
N SER A 476 13.12 -24.30 -25.91
CA SER A 476 12.41 -25.02 -24.86
C SER A 476 12.74 -26.53 -24.84
N THR A 477 12.58 -27.14 -23.66
CA THR A 477 12.59 -28.61 -23.49
C THR A 477 11.16 -29.16 -23.48
N ALA A 478 10.99 -30.44 -23.84
CA ALA A 478 9.66 -31.07 -23.79
C ALA A 478 9.03 -31.05 -22.39
N GLU A 479 9.84 -31.02 -21.33
CA GLU A 479 9.38 -30.87 -19.95
C GLU A 479 8.86 -29.46 -19.68
N ASN A 480 9.59 -28.44 -20.14
CA ASN A 480 9.13 -27.06 -20.07
C ASN A 480 7.85 -26.82 -20.88
N ASP A 481 7.79 -27.38 -22.09
CA ASP A 481 6.61 -27.34 -22.96
C ASP A 481 5.35 -27.94 -22.31
N ALA A 482 5.53 -29.00 -21.52
CA ALA A 482 4.44 -29.67 -20.80
C ALA A 482 4.19 -29.10 -19.40
N GLY A 483 5.07 -28.22 -18.90
CA GLY A 483 4.98 -27.64 -17.58
C GLY A 483 3.80 -26.68 -17.43
N ALA A 484 3.34 -26.51 -16.20
CA ALA A 484 2.14 -25.72 -15.92
C ALA A 484 2.39 -24.21 -16.07
N PHE A 485 1.49 -23.53 -16.77
CA PHE A 485 1.31 -22.08 -16.70
C PHE A 485 -0.09 -21.80 -16.21
N ARG A 486 -0.23 -21.15 -15.05
CA ARG A 486 -1.54 -20.80 -14.47
C ARG A 486 -1.73 -19.30 -14.49
N ILE A 487 -2.64 -18.83 -15.32
CA ILE A 487 -2.90 -17.40 -15.53
C ILE A 487 -4.36 -17.13 -15.19
N TYR A 488 -4.63 -16.68 -13.96
CA TYR A 488 -6.02 -16.59 -13.52
C TYR A 488 -6.33 -15.48 -12.53
N SER A 489 -7.59 -15.04 -12.51
CA SER A 489 -8.00 -13.92 -11.65
C SER A 489 -7.13 -12.67 -11.87
N ASN A 490 -6.72 -12.36 -13.09
CA ASN A 490 -6.02 -11.11 -13.42
C ASN A 490 -6.98 -10.11 -14.07
N THR A 491 -6.71 -8.81 -13.94
CA THR A 491 -7.45 -7.72 -14.60
C THR A 491 -6.55 -7.08 -15.64
N VAL A 492 -7.00 -7.03 -16.89
CA VAL A 492 -6.29 -6.44 -18.03
C VAL A 492 -7.12 -5.28 -18.57
N ILE A 493 -6.53 -4.10 -18.54
CA ILE A 493 -7.15 -2.83 -18.93
C ILE A 493 -6.35 -2.27 -20.10
N ASP A 494 -6.97 -2.17 -21.27
CA ASP A 494 -6.37 -1.56 -22.45
C ASP A 494 -7.17 -0.32 -22.83
N LEU A 495 -6.60 0.85 -22.52
CA LEU A 495 -7.27 2.11 -22.78
C LEU A 495 -6.96 2.64 -24.17
N ARG A 496 -6.14 1.95 -24.97
CA ARG A 496 -5.82 2.40 -26.33
C ARG A 496 -7.07 2.44 -27.20
N ASP A 497 -7.12 3.43 -28.07
CA ASP A 497 -8.14 3.52 -29.11
C ASP A 497 -7.69 2.87 -30.44
N ASP A 498 -8.56 2.87 -31.44
CA ASP A 498 -8.27 2.29 -32.77
C ASP A 498 -7.01 2.87 -33.43
N SER A 499 -6.61 4.10 -33.10
CA SER A 499 -5.43 4.74 -33.66
C SER A 499 -4.12 4.25 -33.00
N ASN A 500 -4.20 3.80 -31.74
CA ASN A 500 -3.05 3.41 -30.93
C ASN A 500 -2.93 1.88 -30.72
N THR A 501 -3.95 1.10 -31.09
CA THR A 501 -3.89 -0.37 -31.02
C THR A 501 -3.05 -1.01 -32.11
N LEU A 502 -2.87 -0.34 -33.25
CA LEU A 502 -2.34 -0.94 -34.49
C LEU A 502 -3.11 -2.21 -34.93
N GLY A 503 -4.39 -2.31 -34.55
CA GLY A 503 -5.24 -3.47 -34.82
C GLY A 503 -5.04 -4.67 -33.89
N ALA A 504 -4.22 -4.55 -32.85
CA ALA A 504 -4.04 -5.58 -31.82
C ALA A 504 -4.91 -5.29 -30.59
N THR A 505 -5.63 -6.30 -30.09
CA THR A 505 -6.30 -6.25 -28.78
C THR A 505 -5.44 -6.94 -27.73
N VAL A 506 -5.30 -6.34 -26.54
CA VAL A 506 -4.50 -6.92 -25.44
C VAL A 506 -5.30 -7.98 -24.71
N ALA A 507 -5.22 -9.21 -25.17
CA ALA A 507 -5.77 -10.35 -24.42
C ALA A 507 -4.65 -11.19 -23.82
N VAL A 508 -5.04 -12.29 -23.16
CA VAL A 508 -4.13 -13.42 -22.99
C VAL A 508 -3.90 -14.02 -24.37
N GLU A 509 -2.66 -13.97 -24.87
CA GLU A 509 -2.34 -14.53 -26.19
C GLU A 509 -2.58 -16.05 -26.18
N THR A 510 -3.03 -16.59 -27.33
CA THR A 510 -3.08 -18.04 -27.50
C THR A 510 -1.65 -18.58 -27.41
N PRO A 511 -1.34 -19.49 -26.47
CA PRO A 511 0.01 -20.01 -26.35
C PRO A 511 0.43 -20.74 -27.64
N PRO A 512 1.72 -20.68 -28.01
CA PRO A 512 2.28 -21.51 -29.06
C PRO A 512 1.93 -22.98 -28.84
N ALA A 513 1.74 -23.73 -29.91
CA ALA A 513 1.36 -25.15 -29.85
C ALA A 513 2.34 -26.03 -29.04
N ALA A 514 3.55 -25.54 -28.77
CA ALA A 514 4.52 -26.19 -27.90
C ALA A 514 4.09 -26.19 -26.42
N PHE A 515 3.50 -25.09 -25.92
CA PHE A 515 3.06 -25.01 -24.53
C PHE A 515 1.71 -25.68 -24.35
N THR A 516 1.71 -26.87 -23.74
CA THR A 516 0.51 -27.71 -23.57
C THR A 516 -0.09 -27.64 -22.17
N GLY A 517 0.67 -27.16 -21.17
CA GLY A 517 0.25 -27.03 -19.77
C GLY A 517 -0.36 -25.68 -19.40
N VAL A 518 -0.91 -24.92 -20.35
CA VAL A 518 -1.44 -23.58 -20.10
C VAL A 518 -2.90 -23.63 -19.64
N GLU A 519 -3.16 -23.11 -18.45
CA GLU A 519 -4.49 -22.93 -17.87
C GLU A 519 -4.74 -21.43 -17.65
N ALA A 520 -5.70 -20.87 -18.39
CA ALA A 520 -6.14 -19.50 -18.23
C ALA A 520 -7.63 -19.45 -17.85
N ALA A 521 -7.97 -18.79 -16.73
CA ALA A 521 -9.35 -18.71 -16.24
C ALA A 521 -9.60 -17.41 -15.46
N ASN A 522 -10.84 -16.94 -15.39
CA ASN A 522 -11.23 -15.80 -14.55
C ASN A 522 -10.42 -14.51 -14.73
N ASN A 523 -9.84 -14.28 -15.91
CA ASN A 523 -9.18 -13.03 -16.21
C ASN A 523 -10.24 -12.05 -16.75
N LEU A 524 -10.29 -10.86 -16.17
CA LEU A 524 -11.10 -9.74 -16.64
C LEU A 524 -10.31 -9.01 -17.72
N VAL A 525 -10.93 -8.75 -18.87
CA VAL A 525 -10.37 -7.95 -19.97
C VAL A 525 -11.32 -6.78 -20.23
N PHE A 526 -10.80 -5.57 -20.30
CA PHE A 526 -11.61 -4.36 -20.51
C PHE A 526 -10.92 -3.38 -21.46
N HIS A 527 -11.50 -3.20 -22.65
CA HIS A 527 -11.00 -2.41 -23.77
C HIS A 527 -12.04 -1.37 -24.24
N PRO A 528 -12.31 -0.32 -23.46
CA PRO A 528 -13.43 0.58 -23.71
C PRO A 528 -13.28 1.45 -24.96
N ASN A 529 -12.06 1.74 -25.38
CA ASN A 529 -11.77 2.77 -26.38
C ASN A 529 -11.57 2.22 -27.81
N VAL A 530 -11.54 0.89 -27.97
CA VAL A 530 -11.42 0.21 -29.26
C VAL A 530 -12.80 -0.05 -29.84
N THR A 531 -12.99 0.17 -31.15
CA THR A 531 -14.26 -0.16 -31.81
C THR A 531 -14.53 -1.66 -31.70
N GLY A 532 -15.59 -2.02 -30.98
CA GLY A 532 -15.93 -3.43 -30.71
C GLY A 532 -15.06 -4.09 -29.62
N GLY A 533 -14.34 -3.30 -28.83
CA GLY A 533 -13.59 -3.77 -27.66
C GLY A 533 -14.49 -4.35 -26.57
N ASP A 534 -13.88 -5.16 -25.69
CA ASP A 534 -14.61 -5.81 -24.59
C ASP A 534 -14.94 -4.79 -23.49
N THR A 535 -16.22 -4.52 -23.30
CA THR A 535 -16.74 -3.65 -22.24
C THR A 535 -17.65 -4.39 -21.27
N GLY A 536 -17.75 -5.72 -21.40
CA GLY A 536 -18.71 -6.53 -20.65
C GLY A 536 -18.52 -6.47 -19.15
N ALA A 537 -17.31 -6.16 -18.68
CA ALA A 537 -16.98 -6.05 -17.27
C ALA A 537 -17.39 -4.72 -16.61
N ALA A 538 -17.89 -3.73 -17.35
CA ALA A 538 -18.35 -2.47 -16.75
C ALA A 538 -19.61 -2.64 -15.88
N PRO A 539 -19.86 -1.74 -14.90
CA PRO A 539 -19.00 -0.63 -14.48
C PRO A 539 -17.78 -1.09 -13.67
N LEU A 540 -16.66 -0.35 -13.81
CA LEU A 540 -15.42 -0.53 -13.05
C LEU A 540 -15.07 0.76 -12.32
N ASP A 541 -14.40 0.66 -11.17
CA ASP A 541 -13.87 1.77 -10.38
C ASP A 541 -12.64 2.36 -11.08
N ASP A 542 -12.82 3.52 -11.71
CA ASP A 542 -11.77 4.26 -12.41
C ASP A 542 -11.13 5.36 -11.53
N THR A 543 -11.28 5.28 -10.20
CA THR A 543 -10.61 6.18 -9.27
C THR A 543 -9.09 6.13 -9.44
N VAL A 544 -8.51 7.26 -9.82
CA VAL A 544 -7.07 7.42 -10.03
C VAL A 544 -6.30 7.16 -8.73
N LEU A 545 -5.30 6.28 -8.80
CA LEU A 545 -4.45 5.93 -7.66
C LEU A 545 -3.27 6.90 -7.52
N PHE A 546 -2.55 7.15 -8.61
CA PHE A 546 -1.40 8.05 -8.69
C PHE A 546 -1.01 8.33 -10.14
N GLN A 547 -0.12 9.30 -10.36
CA GLN A 547 0.39 9.67 -11.69
C GLN A 547 1.49 8.72 -12.17
N ALA A 548 1.54 8.51 -13.48
CA ALA A 548 2.62 7.78 -14.15
C ALA A 548 3.95 8.55 -14.12
N LEU A 549 5.06 7.81 -14.12
CA LEU A 549 6.41 8.36 -14.20
C LEU A 549 6.88 8.55 -15.66
N TYR A 550 6.28 7.86 -16.63
CA TYR A 550 6.72 7.89 -18.01
C TYR A 550 6.40 9.21 -18.72
N PRO A 551 7.40 10.08 -18.97
CA PRO A 551 7.16 11.44 -19.45
C PRO A 551 7.15 11.54 -20.99
N GLY A 552 7.32 10.42 -21.69
CA GLY A 552 7.39 10.34 -23.14
C GLY A 552 8.72 9.79 -23.65
N LEU A 553 8.83 9.76 -24.99
CA LEU A 553 9.97 9.22 -25.70
C LEU A 553 11.19 10.14 -25.51
N HIS A 554 12.25 9.59 -24.94
CA HIS A 554 13.51 10.30 -24.76
C HIS A 554 14.60 9.26 -24.93
N ASP A 555 15.30 9.25 -26.06
CA ASP A 555 16.42 8.33 -26.28
C ASP A 555 17.58 9.08 -26.95
N PHE A 556 18.71 8.39 -27.17
CA PHE A 556 19.90 9.02 -27.73
C PHE A 556 19.71 9.59 -29.16
N GLU A 557 18.68 9.14 -29.90
CA GLU A 557 18.33 9.68 -31.23
C GLU A 557 17.26 10.78 -31.15
N ASN A 558 16.50 10.83 -30.04
CA ASN A 558 15.32 11.67 -29.85
C ASN A 558 15.50 12.55 -28.61
N THR A 559 16.38 13.54 -28.76
CA THR A 559 16.56 14.64 -27.80
C THR A 559 16.23 15.95 -28.53
N PRO A 560 15.27 16.77 -28.02
CA PRO A 560 14.65 16.72 -26.69
C PRO A 560 13.52 15.68 -26.55
N LEU A 561 13.12 15.40 -25.30
CA LEU A 561 11.94 14.59 -24.91
C LEU A 561 10.70 14.90 -25.77
N ASP A 562 10.10 13.86 -26.35
CA ASP A 562 8.83 13.92 -27.07
C ASP A 562 7.67 13.49 -26.16
N ALA A 563 7.01 14.49 -25.59
CA ALA A 563 5.86 14.32 -24.69
C ALA A 563 4.59 13.80 -25.39
N ALA A 564 4.56 13.66 -26.73
CA ALA A 564 3.42 13.04 -27.42
C ALA A 564 3.25 11.55 -27.05
N TYR A 565 4.30 10.93 -26.52
CA TYR A 565 4.32 9.56 -26.02
C TYR A 565 4.17 9.47 -24.50
N ALA A 566 3.96 10.59 -23.81
CA ALA A 566 3.82 10.63 -22.36
C ALA A 566 2.56 9.86 -21.91
N SER A 567 2.70 9.09 -20.84
CA SER A 567 1.53 8.44 -20.25
C SER A 567 0.57 9.51 -19.68
N PRO A 568 -0.76 9.34 -19.83
CA PRO A 568 -1.74 10.26 -19.24
C PRO A 568 -1.61 10.33 -17.72
N ALA A 569 -2.05 11.43 -17.10
CA ALA A 569 -1.92 11.61 -15.65
C ALA A 569 -2.96 10.81 -14.84
N ASP A 570 -4.06 10.40 -15.47
CA ASP A 570 -5.32 9.96 -14.87
C ASP A 570 -5.73 8.53 -15.24
N PHE A 571 -4.85 7.75 -15.88
CA PHE A 571 -5.23 6.41 -16.36
C PHE A 571 -4.92 5.27 -15.39
N ILE A 572 -4.05 5.49 -14.39
CA ILE A 572 -3.68 4.48 -13.40
C ILE A 572 -4.76 4.46 -12.31
N ALA A 573 -5.72 3.56 -12.48
CA ALA A 573 -6.81 3.32 -11.55
C ALA A 573 -6.84 1.84 -11.13
N LEU A 574 -7.67 1.51 -10.14
CA LEU A 574 -7.80 0.15 -9.64
C LEU A 574 -8.58 -0.77 -10.60
N TYR A 575 -9.54 -0.22 -11.34
CA TYR A 575 -10.46 -0.93 -12.23
C TYR A 575 -11.15 -2.11 -11.54
N GLN A 576 -11.56 -1.87 -10.29
CA GLN A 576 -12.29 -2.85 -9.51
C GLN A 576 -13.71 -3.01 -10.06
N PRO A 577 -14.23 -4.24 -10.25
CA PRO A 577 -15.63 -4.43 -10.55
C PRO A 577 -16.50 -3.71 -9.52
N LEU A 578 -17.35 -2.80 -9.98
CA LEU A 578 -18.36 -2.16 -9.15
C LEU A 578 -19.60 -3.04 -9.08
N LEU A 579 -20.47 -2.75 -8.12
CA LEU A 579 -21.76 -3.44 -8.05
C LEU A 579 -22.53 -3.25 -9.37
N GLY A 580 -23.15 -4.32 -9.86
CA GLY A 580 -23.84 -4.35 -11.15
C GLY A 580 -22.91 -4.64 -12.34
N SER A 581 -21.61 -4.73 -12.13
CA SER A 581 -20.67 -5.27 -13.12
C SER A 581 -21.04 -6.70 -13.46
N ALA A 582 -21.00 -7.06 -14.76
CA ALA A 582 -21.17 -8.46 -15.15
C ALA A 582 -19.98 -9.34 -14.73
N ALA A 583 -18.88 -8.74 -14.25
CA ALA A 583 -17.77 -9.49 -13.65
C ALA A 583 -18.04 -9.88 -12.19
N ASP A 584 -18.96 -9.19 -11.50
CA ASP A 584 -19.30 -9.50 -10.10
C ASP A 584 -19.98 -10.88 -9.99
N GLY A 585 -19.46 -11.73 -9.11
CA GLY A 585 -19.93 -13.11 -8.93
C GLY A 585 -19.79 -14.04 -10.15
N ALA A 586 -19.13 -13.62 -11.22
CA ALA A 586 -19.07 -14.34 -12.49
C ALA A 586 -17.88 -15.32 -12.61
N ALA A 587 -17.04 -15.44 -11.58
CA ALA A 587 -15.88 -16.31 -11.66
C ALA A 587 -16.28 -17.80 -11.72
N GLY A 588 -15.60 -18.59 -12.56
CA GLY A 588 -15.72 -20.03 -12.68
C GLY A 588 -14.42 -20.71 -13.14
N GLY A 589 -14.23 -21.99 -12.82
CA GLY A 589 -12.94 -22.67 -13.08
C GLY A 589 -11.89 -22.33 -12.03
N LEU A 590 -10.65 -22.05 -12.44
CA LEU A 590 -9.55 -21.74 -11.51
C LEU A 590 -9.65 -20.30 -10.98
N VAL A 591 -10.01 -20.13 -9.71
CA VAL A 591 -10.18 -18.84 -9.02
C VAL A 591 -9.11 -18.68 -7.95
N ALA A 592 -8.54 -17.48 -7.79
CA ALA A 592 -7.66 -17.20 -6.66
C ALA A 592 -8.43 -17.27 -5.32
N LEU A 593 -7.78 -17.70 -4.24
CA LEU A 593 -8.43 -17.81 -2.93
C LEU A 593 -8.57 -16.45 -2.23
N ASP A 594 -7.73 -15.49 -2.58
CA ASP A 594 -7.84 -14.09 -2.16
C ASP A 594 -7.82 -13.15 -3.37
N ASP A 595 -7.99 -11.85 -3.11
CA ASP A 595 -7.96 -10.80 -4.12
C ASP A 595 -6.64 -10.02 -4.12
N PHE A 596 -6.58 -8.97 -4.94
CA PHE A 596 -5.47 -8.03 -5.08
C PHE A 596 -5.00 -7.42 -3.74
N PHE A 597 -5.88 -7.30 -2.75
CA PHE A 597 -5.59 -6.76 -1.43
C PHE A 597 -5.27 -7.84 -0.38
N GLY A 598 -5.35 -9.12 -0.76
CA GLY A 598 -5.15 -10.26 0.12
C GLY A 598 -6.39 -10.63 0.95
N ALA A 599 -7.55 -10.06 0.63
CA ALA A 599 -8.83 -10.43 1.23
C ALA A 599 -9.33 -11.74 0.63
N LEU A 600 -9.75 -12.69 1.48
CA LEU A 600 -10.29 -13.97 1.02
C LEU A 600 -11.54 -13.77 0.17
N ARG A 601 -11.61 -14.47 -0.96
CA ARG A 601 -12.79 -14.45 -1.84
C ARG A 601 -13.88 -15.35 -1.26
N GLY A 602 -15.13 -14.89 -1.38
CA GLY A 602 -16.30 -15.69 -1.05
C GLY A 602 -16.66 -16.71 -2.13
N ALA A 603 -17.78 -17.41 -1.94
CA ALA A 603 -18.29 -18.38 -2.92
C ALA A 603 -18.73 -17.74 -4.25
N SER A 604 -19.11 -16.46 -4.22
CA SER A 604 -19.49 -15.65 -5.40
C SER A 604 -18.36 -14.69 -5.75
N ALA A 605 -17.21 -15.24 -6.15
CA ALA A 605 -16.06 -14.43 -6.52
C ALA A 605 -16.30 -13.68 -7.84
N ALA A 606 -15.91 -12.41 -7.90
CA ALA A 606 -15.81 -11.68 -9.16
C ALA A 606 -14.69 -12.22 -10.07
N THR A 607 -14.90 -12.09 -11.39
CA THR A 607 -13.86 -12.25 -12.41
C THR A 607 -12.84 -11.11 -12.29
N GLY A 608 -11.55 -11.39 -12.48
CA GLY A 608 -10.48 -10.39 -12.34
C GLY A 608 -9.75 -10.41 -11.01
N ALA A 609 -8.84 -9.46 -10.82
CA ALA A 609 -7.90 -9.40 -9.69
C ALA A 609 -8.50 -8.89 -8.39
N THR A 610 -9.54 -8.09 -8.46
CA THR A 610 -10.17 -7.45 -7.31
C THR A 610 -11.56 -8.05 -7.10
N GLN A 611 -12.06 -7.95 -5.87
CA GLN A 611 -13.48 -8.11 -5.60
C GLN A 611 -14.11 -6.72 -5.59
N PRO A 612 -15.38 -6.55 -6.00
CA PRO A 612 -16.17 -5.46 -5.49
C PRO A 612 -15.98 -5.47 -3.98
N ARG A 613 -15.54 -4.34 -3.40
CA ARG A 613 -15.56 -4.18 -1.95
C ARG A 613 -16.93 -4.71 -1.53
N PRO A 614 -16.99 -5.78 -0.72
CA PRO A 614 -18.27 -6.29 -0.30
C PRO A 614 -18.96 -5.08 0.28
N SER A 615 -20.00 -4.62 -0.40
CA SER A 615 -20.95 -3.73 0.22
C SER A 615 -21.25 -4.45 1.52
N PRO A 616 -21.02 -3.84 2.68
CA PRO A 616 -21.15 -4.57 3.93
C PRO A 616 -22.59 -5.06 4.20
N PHE A 617 -23.48 -4.83 3.23
CA PHE A 617 -24.88 -5.12 3.18
C PHE A 617 -25.17 -6.10 2.02
N THR A 618 -24.51 -7.25 2.03
CA THR A 618 -24.61 -8.26 0.96
C THR A 618 -25.98 -8.95 0.85
N ALA A 619 -26.89 -8.74 1.80
CA ALA A 619 -28.20 -9.41 1.80
C ALA A 619 -29.34 -8.59 1.17
N ALA A 620 -29.25 -7.26 1.10
CA ALA A 620 -30.40 -6.40 0.76
C ALA A 620 -30.29 -5.72 -0.61
N GLN A 621 -29.10 -5.37 -1.09
CA GLN A 621 -28.92 -4.87 -2.47
C GLN A 621 -29.43 -5.87 -3.51
N ALA A 622 -29.12 -7.16 -3.34
CA ALA A 622 -29.64 -8.23 -4.19
C ALA A 622 -31.18 -8.24 -4.29
N THR A 623 -31.89 -7.79 -3.24
CA THR A 623 -33.37 -7.83 -3.20
C THR A 623 -34.06 -6.69 -3.96
N LEU A 624 -33.36 -5.59 -4.25
CA LEU A 624 -33.85 -4.55 -5.17
C LEU A 624 -33.60 -4.93 -6.64
N ASP A 625 -32.45 -5.54 -6.93
CA ASP A 625 -32.04 -5.91 -8.29
C ASP A 625 -32.79 -7.14 -8.83
N ASP A 626 -33.06 -8.15 -8.00
CA ASP A 626 -33.76 -9.38 -8.43
C ASP A 626 -35.28 -9.37 -8.19
N GLN A 627 -35.78 -8.35 -7.49
CA GLN A 627 -37.20 -8.14 -7.13
C GLN A 627 -37.85 -9.31 -6.36
N SER A 628 -37.08 -10.27 -5.85
CA SER A 628 -37.60 -11.52 -5.28
C SER A 628 -38.38 -11.31 -3.99
N HIS A 629 -38.08 -10.22 -3.26
CA HIS A 629 -38.66 -9.91 -1.95
C HIS A 629 -39.07 -8.43 -1.76
N VAL A 630 -38.96 -7.58 -2.79
CA VAL A 630 -39.38 -6.18 -2.74
C VAL A 630 -40.63 -5.98 -3.61
N THR A 631 -41.75 -5.61 -3.00
CA THR A 631 -42.96 -5.16 -3.72
C THR A 631 -42.93 -3.64 -3.87
N VAL A 632 -42.74 -3.17 -5.10
CA VAL A 632 -42.76 -1.75 -5.45
C VAL A 632 -44.11 -1.41 -6.09
N THR A 633 -44.71 -0.28 -5.68
CA THR A 633 -45.96 0.23 -6.31
C THR A 633 -45.69 1.32 -7.36
N GLY A 634 -44.42 1.71 -7.54
CA GLY A 634 -43.92 2.68 -8.52
C GLY A 634 -43.28 2.08 -9.77
N THR A 635 -42.70 2.94 -10.61
CA THR A 635 -41.97 2.52 -11.83
C THR A 635 -40.54 2.12 -11.46
N VAL A 636 -40.16 0.87 -11.72
CA VAL A 636 -38.79 0.39 -11.54
C VAL A 636 -38.03 0.60 -12.85
N GLU A 637 -36.94 1.34 -12.79
CA GLU A 637 -35.97 1.50 -13.87
C GLU A 637 -34.76 0.60 -13.58
N ALA A 638 -33.94 0.29 -14.59
CA ALA A 638 -32.80 -0.62 -14.41
C ALA A 638 -31.84 -0.08 -13.30
N GLY A 639 -31.82 -0.76 -12.16
CA GLY A 639 -30.99 -0.40 -11.00
C GLY A 639 -31.54 0.70 -10.08
N ALA A 640 -32.78 1.19 -10.27
CA ALA A 640 -33.36 2.17 -9.36
C ALA A 640 -34.89 2.19 -9.35
N VAL A 641 -35.48 2.63 -8.24
CA VAL A 641 -36.93 2.82 -8.11
C VAL A 641 -37.27 4.29 -8.28
N ALA A 642 -38.01 4.64 -9.34
CA ALA A 642 -38.60 5.97 -9.45
C ALA A 642 -39.63 6.13 -8.33
N LEU A 643 -39.57 7.23 -7.60
CA LEU A 643 -40.48 7.49 -6.49
C LEU A 643 -41.44 8.63 -6.86
N GLY A 644 -42.66 8.26 -7.21
CA GLY A 644 -43.77 9.17 -7.47
C GLY A 644 -44.54 9.58 -6.22
N SER A 645 -45.47 10.53 -6.36
CA SER A 645 -46.35 10.96 -5.26
C SER A 645 -47.17 9.78 -4.73
N LEU A 646 -46.99 9.44 -3.45
CA LEU A 646 -47.63 8.32 -2.73
C LEU A 646 -47.14 6.90 -3.09
N GLU A 647 -46.03 6.75 -3.82
CA GLU A 647 -45.47 5.43 -4.09
C GLU A 647 -44.85 4.80 -2.84
N THR A 648 -44.94 3.48 -2.78
CA THR A 648 -44.47 2.64 -1.66
C THR A 648 -43.54 1.57 -2.20
N VAL A 649 -42.33 1.53 -1.65
CA VAL A 649 -41.41 0.38 -1.73
C VAL A 649 -41.58 -0.43 -0.45
N THR A 650 -41.94 -1.70 -0.58
CA THR A 650 -42.13 -2.65 0.54
C THR A 650 -41.15 -3.81 0.41
N ALA A 651 -40.17 -3.92 1.30
CA ALA A 651 -39.46 -5.18 1.49
C ALA A 651 -40.36 -6.14 2.29
N ALA A 652 -40.72 -7.29 1.73
CA ALA A 652 -41.62 -8.28 2.34
C ALA A 652 -40.86 -9.55 2.75
N GLY A 653 -41.31 -10.22 3.81
CA GLY A 653 -40.73 -11.49 4.27
C GLY A 653 -39.54 -11.37 5.21
N LEU A 654 -39.18 -10.14 5.61
CA LEU A 654 -38.15 -9.89 6.61
C LEU A 654 -38.72 -10.07 8.02
N THR A 655 -38.46 -11.20 8.66
CA THR A 655 -38.68 -11.31 10.11
C THR A 655 -37.47 -10.70 10.81
N LEU A 656 -37.61 -9.45 11.25
CA LEU A 656 -36.54 -8.70 11.92
C LEU A 656 -36.62 -8.91 13.44
N GLU A 657 -35.67 -9.65 14.00
CA GLU A 657 -35.48 -9.81 15.45
C GLU A 657 -34.18 -9.13 15.89
N GLY A 658 -34.28 -8.13 16.78
CA GLY A 658 -33.14 -7.38 17.31
C GLY A 658 -33.02 -5.95 16.76
N THR A 659 -31.81 -5.39 16.80
CA THR A 659 -31.51 -4.03 16.35
C THR A 659 -31.18 -4.05 14.87
N TYR A 660 -31.87 -3.24 14.07
CA TYR A 660 -31.58 -3.10 12.64
C TYR A 660 -31.46 -1.66 12.24
N TRP A 661 -30.50 -1.35 11.37
CA TRP A 661 -30.44 -0.06 10.71
C TRP A 661 -30.78 -0.25 9.24
N ALA A 662 -31.45 0.71 8.63
CA ALA A 662 -31.60 0.75 7.18
C ALA A 662 -30.89 1.95 6.60
N HIS A 663 -30.27 1.78 5.44
CA HIS A 663 -29.53 2.81 4.73
C HIS A 663 -30.11 2.97 3.34
N SER A 664 -30.38 4.20 2.90
CA SER A 664 -30.84 4.49 1.56
C SER A 664 -29.91 5.47 0.85
N VAL A 665 -29.76 5.30 -0.47
CA VAL A 665 -29.09 6.26 -1.37
C VAL A 665 -30.04 6.72 -2.46
N LEU A 666 -30.09 8.04 -2.69
CA LEU A 666 -30.85 8.66 -3.76
C LEU A 666 -29.90 9.23 -4.83
N ARG A 667 -30.33 9.17 -6.09
CA ARG A 667 -29.56 9.67 -7.25
C ARG A 667 -29.31 11.18 -7.23
N GLU A 668 -30.33 11.96 -6.88
CA GLU A 668 -30.26 13.43 -6.90
C GLU A 668 -30.96 14.03 -5.68
N GLU A 669 -30.41 15.14 -5.16
CA GLU A 669 -31.03 15.89 -4.07
C GLU A 669 -31.89 17.03 -4.63
N LEU A 670 -33.22 16.95 -4.52
CA LEU A 670 -34.09 18.07 -4.87
C LEU A 670 -34.46 18.94 -3.64
N PRO A 671 -34.26 20.27 -3.71
CA PRO A 671 -34.83 21.20 -2.74
C PRO A 671 -36.37 21.17 -2.77
N GLY A 672 -37.06 20.99 -1.64
CA GLY A 672 -38.53 21.07 -1.53
C GLY A 672 -39.40 19.79 -1.33
N SER A 673 -39.07 18.61 -1.85
CA SER A 673 -39.65 17.23 -1.62
C SER A 673 -39.23 16.36 -0.40
N SER A 674 -40.05 16.14 0.64
CA SER A 674 -39.67 15.23 1.77
C SER A 674 -39.98 13.76 1.47
N TYR A 675 -39.10 12.84 1.90
CA TYR A 675 -39.41 11.42 1.94
C TYR A 675 -39.19 10.81 3.31
N ARG A 676 -39.88 9.70 3.58
CA ARG A 676 -39.83 9.01 4.88
C ARG A 676 -39.88 7.50 4.70
N ALA A 677 -38.93 6.79 5.31
CA ALA A 677 -39.07 5.38 5.61
C ALA A 677 -39.90 5.22 6.90
N ARG A 678 -40.89 4.32 6.90
CA ARG A 678 -41.65 3.94 8.10
C ARG A 678 -41.85 2.43 8.19
N LEU A 679 -41.89 1.91 9.41
CA LEU A 679 -42.42 0.57 9.67
C LEU A 679 -43.95 0.66 9.83
N LEU A 680 -44.68 -0.34 9.34
CA LEU A 680 -46.15 -0.32 9.26
C LEU A 680 -46.87 -0.64 10.58
N SER A 681 -46.28 -1.39 11.52
CA SER A 681 -46.98 -1.73 12.78
C SER A 681 -46.07 -2.15 13.96
N PRO A 682 -46.07 -1.42 15.10
CA PRO A 682 -46.64 -0.08 15.26
C PRO A 682 -45.94 0.89 14.30
N THR A 683 -46.65 1.96 13.89
CA THR A 683 -46.06 2.97 13.01
C THR A 683 -44.94 3.70 13.75
N MET A 684 -43.70 3.22 13.61
CA MET A 684 -42.52 3.95 14.03
C MET A 684 -42.18 4.96 12.95
N MET A 685 -42.33 6.23 13.31
CA MET A 685 -41.87 7.34 12.49
C MET A 685 -40.54 7.81 13.09
N PRO A 686 -39.42 7.70 12.36
CA PRO A 686 -38.32 8.62 12.61
C PRO A 686 -38.91 10.03 12.57
N SER A 687 -38.53 10.91 13.51
CA SER A 687 -38.98 12.30 13.50
C SER A 687 -38.78 12.92 12.11
N ALA A 688 -39.66 13.83 11.68
CA ALA A 688 -39.60 14.46 10.36
C ALA A 688 -38.31 15.28 10.22
N ARG A 689 -37.50 15.04 9.17
CA ARG A 689 -36.13 15.53 9.10
C ARG A 689 -35.70 15.97 7.69
N ASN A 690 -34.67 16.83 7.67
CA ASN A 690 -34.07 17.41 6.47
C ASN A 690 -33.38 16.33 5.61
N ARG A 691 -33.20 16.65 4.33
CA ARG A 691 -32.81 15.67 3.30
C ARG A 691 -31.33 15.62 3.06
N GLY A 692 -30.87 14.48 2.60
CA GLY A 692 -29.53 14.26 2.06
C GLY A 692 -29.57 13.09 1.10
N LEU A 693 -28.53 12.96 0.27
CA LEU A 693 -28.33 11.85 -0.66
C LEU A 693 -28.30 10.49 0.05
N HIS A 694 -27.92 10.48 1.34
CA HIS A 694 -27.86 9.29 2.20
C HIS A 694 -28.70 9.50 3.44
N GLN A 695 -29.43 8.46 3.83
CA GLN A 695 -30.11 8.42 5.11
C GLN A 695 -29.88 7.05 5.74
N VAL A 696 -29.54 7.05 7.03
CA VAL A 696 -29.51 5.83 7.85
C VAL A 696 -30.49 6.00 8.99
N TRP A 697 -31.31 4.99 9.22
CA TRP A 697 -32.29 5.01 10.30
C TRP A 697 -32.15 3.77 11.18
N PRO A 698 -32.02 3.95 12.49
CA PRO A 698 -32.17 2.85 13.43
C PRO A 698 -33.63 2.46 13.58
N PHE A 699 -33.89 1.16 13.66
CA PHE A 699 -35.19 0.57 13.99
C PHE A 699 -35.01 -0.38 15.17
N GLU A 700 -35.80 -0.16 16.21
CA GLU A 700 -36.00 -1.15 17.28
C GLU A 700 -37.02 -2.20 16.82
N ALA A 701 -36.84 -3.44 17.27
CA ALA A 701 -37.67 -4.58 16.88
C ALA A 701 -39.17 -4.28 17.08
N ALA A 702 -39.90 -4.24 15.97
CA ALA A 702 -41.34 -4.42 15.93
C ALA A 702 -41.63 -5.74 15.22
N SER A 703 -42.74 -6.39 15.54
CA SER A 703 -43.21 -7.65 14.93
C SER A 703 -43.67 -7.48 13.47
N ASN A 704 -42.89 -6.78 12.65
CA ASN A 704 -43.29 -6.28 11.35
C ASN A 704 -42.32 -6.75 10.26
N THR A 705 -42.87 -7.00 9.08
CA THR A 705 -42.17 -7.56 7.93
C THR A 705 -42.04 -6.58 6.76
N GLN A 706 -42.32 -5.29 6.99
CA GLN A 706 -42.47 -4.28 5.93
C GLN A 706 -41.91 -2.89 6.32
N ALA A 707 -41.00 -2.37 5.50
CA ALA A 707 -40.59 -0.96 5.47
C ALA A 707 -41.29 -0.25 4.31
N GLN A 708 -41.79 0.97 4.50
CA GLN A 708 -42.50 1.75 3.48
C GLN A 708 -41.85 3.12 3.30
N PHE A 709 -41.56 3.48 2.05
CA PHE A 709 -41.18 4.83 1.65
C PHE A 709 -42.41 5.66 1.29
N LEU A 710 -42.48 6.92 1.72
CA LEU A 710 -43.56 7.83 1.35
C LEU A 710 -43.01 9.15 0.84
N ALA A 711 -43.36 9.43 -0.40
CA ALA A 711 -43.17 10.67 -1.12
C ALA A 711 -44.10 11.81 -0.68
N GLY A 712 -43.60 13.04 -0.59
CA GLY A 712 -44.46 14.22 -0.64
C GLY A 712 -45.06 14.44 -2.03
N SER A 713 -46.13 15.25 -2.15
CA SER A 713 -46.75 15.56 -3.46
C SER A 713 -45.87 16.37 -4.42
N ALA A 714 -44.71 16.84 -3.96
CA ALA A 714 -43.71 17.53 -4.76
C ALA A 714 -42.60 16.59 -5.30
N TRP A 715 -42.70 15.28 -5.06
CA TRP A 715 -41.76 14.29 -5.61
C TRP A 715 -42.11 13.96 -7.06
N SER A 716 -41.27 14.37 -8.00
CA SER A 716 -41.31 13.93 -9.39
C SER A 716 -39.89 13.81 -9.94
N GLY A 717 -39.49 12.60 -10.36
CA GLY A 717 -38.24 12.36 -11.08
C GLY A 717 -37.05 11.86 -10.25
N GLU A 718 -37.23 11.53 -8.97
CA GLU A 718 -36.15 10.99 -8.12
C GLU A 718 -36.10 9.45 -8.13
N HIS A 719 -34.90 8.89 -8.03
CA HIS A 719 -34.63 7.45 -8.05
C HIS A 719 -33.96 7.00 -6.74
N LEU A 720 -34.58 6.04 -6.04
CA LEU A 720 -33.93 5.27 -4.97
C LEU A 720 -32.99 4.25 -5.62
N GLU A 721 -31.69 4.50 -5.52
CA GLU A 721 -30.66 3.65 -6.12
C GLU A 721 -30.26 2.50 -5.20
N ARG A 722 -30.38 2.69 -3.88
CA ARG A 722 -29.92 1.71 -2.91
C ARG A 722 -30.76 1.72 -1.66
N PHE A 723 -31.05 0.52 -1.15
CA PHE A 723 -31.65 0.33 0.17
C PHE A 723 -31.08 -0.92 0.84
N ASP A 724 -30.35 -0.70 1.93
CA ASP A 724 -29.73 -1.74 2.74
C ASP A 724 -30.45 -1.88 4.07
N VAL A 725 -30.59 -3.10 4.58
CA VAL A 725 -31.03 -3.37 5.96
C VAL A 725 -29.98 -4.22 6.64
N VAL A 726 -29.57 -3.79 7.83
CA VAL A 726 -28.36 -4.27 8.51
C VAL A 726 -28.72 -4.71 9.91
N LYS A 727 -28.40 -5.94 10.27
CA LYS A 727 -28.53 -6.39 11.65
C LYS A 727 -27.36 -5.84 12.46
N MET A 728 -27.66 -5.05 13.49
CA MET A 728 -26.67 -4.30 14.25
C MET A 728 -26.32 -4.92 15.60
N ASP A 729 -27.03 -5.94 16.08
CA ASP A 729 -26.78 -6.51 17.41
C ASP A 729 -25.33 -6.99 17.57
N ASP A 730 -24.87 -7.83 16.65
CA ASP A 730 -23.53 -8.41 16.70
C ASP A 730 -22.45 -7.33 16.46
N ILE A 731 -22.77 -6.34 15.63
CA ILE A 731 -21.87 -5.23 15.28
C ILE A 731 -21.69 -4.30 16.46
N LEU A 732 -22.79 -3.83 17.07
CA LEU A 732 -22.77 -2.95 18.22
C LEU A 732 -22.21 -3.63 19.48
N ALA A 733 -22.18 -4.96 19.52
CA ALA A 733 -21.52 -5.72 20.58
C ALA A 733 -19.99 -5.80 20.44
N LEU A 734 -19.43 -5.52 19.25
CA LEU A 734 -17.98 -5.50 19.05
C LEU A 734 -17.32 -4.39 19.90
N PRO A 735 -16.10 -4.59 20.42
CA PRO A 735 -15.35 -3.53 21.07
C PRO A 735 -15.14 -2.31 20.16
N TRP A 736 -15.20 -1.11 20.72
CA TRP A 736 -15.06 0.15 19.99
C TRP A 736 -13.63 0.70 20.08
N ASP A 737 -13.09 1.08 18.94
CA ASP A 737 -11.96 2.00 18.82
C ASP A 737 -12.51 3.41 18.63
N ILE A 738 -12.39 4.23 19.68
CA ILE A 738 -13.02 5.54 19.78
C ILE A 738 -12.01 6.62 19.36
N TYR A 739 -12.38 7.45 18.38
CA TYR A 739 -11.58 8.57 17.89
C TYR A 739 -12.32 9.86 18.13
N VAL A 740 -11.71 10.79 18.85
CA VAL A 740 -12.34 12.06 19.18
C VAL A 740 -12.00 13.09 18.10
N LEU A 741 -13.02 13.68 17.49
CA LEU A 741 -12.88 14.73 16.48
C LEU A 741 -13.10 16.08 17.15
N ALA A 742 -12.02 16.76 17.53
CA ALA A 742 -12.03 18.00 18.32
C ALA A 742 -11.38 19.18 17.56
N GLY A 743 -11.72 20.41 17.96
CA GLY A 743 -11.21 21.63 17.36
C GLY A 743 -12.33 22.57 16.89
N GLN A 744 -12.13 23.25 15.75
CA GLN A 744 -13.08 24.23 15.21
C GLN A 744 -13.61 23.89 13.81
N SER A 745 -13.94 24.90 12.99
CA SER A 745 -14.73 24.76 11.77
C SER A 745 -14.11 23.85 10.72
N ASN A 746 -12.78 23.79 10.57
CA ASN A 746 -12.13 22.86 9.65
C ASN A 746 -12.18 21.39 10.13
N MET A 747 -12.45 21.12 11.40
CA MET A 747 -12.78 19.78 11.89
C MET A 747 -14.30 19.52 11.83
N ALA A 748 -15.10 20.50 12.23
CA ALA A 748 -16.56 20.43 12.28
C ALA A 748 -17.24 20.50 10.89
N ALA A 749 -16.47 20.83 9.84
CA ALA A 749 -16.97 21.07 8.49
C ALA A 749 -17.90 22.31 8.38
N GLY A 750 -17.47 23.43 8.96
CA GLY A 750 -18.26 24.67 9.06
C GLY A 750 -18.37 25.53 7.79
N ALA A 751 -17.97 25.03 6.62
CA ALA A 751 -18.03 25.77 5.36
C ALA A 751 -19.48 26.08 4.92
N THR A 752 -19.71 27.29 4.42
CA THR A 752 -21.06 27.81 4.14
C THR A 752 -21.63 27.45 2.77
N THR A 753 -20.85 26.90 1.80
CA THR A 753 -21.33 26.88 0.41
C THR A 753 -20.85 25.77 -0.55
N SER A 754 -19.87 24.91 -0.24
CA SER A 754 -19.41 23.92 -1.24
C SER A 754 -20.27 22.66 -1.28
N LEU A 755 -20.95 22.46 -2.42
CA LEU A 755 -21.77 21.31 -2.79
C LEU A 755 -20.92 20.08 -3.17
N GLY A 756 -19.83 19.83 -2.45
CA GLY A 756 -18.84 18.80 -2.79
C GLY A 756 -19.09 17.42 -2.17
N LEU A 757 -20.25 17.22 -1.51
CA LEU A 757 -20.60 15.92 -0.97
C LEU A 757 -20.84 14.95 -2.13
N ASP A 758 -20.09 13.87 -2.12
CA ASP A 758 -20.22 12.76 -3.04
C ASP A 758 -20.94 11.63 -2.31
N ALA A 759 -22.03 11.18 -2.90
CA ALA A 759 -22.86 10.15 -2.30
C ALA A 759 -22.09 8.84 -2.05
N GLU A 760 -21.31 8.42 -3.03
CA GLU A 760 -20.60 7.15 -2.98
C GLU A 760 -19.42 7.23 -2.01
N GLN A 761 -18.77 8.39 -1.92
CA GLN A 761 -17.59 8.58 -1.08
C GLN A 761 -17.92 8.98 0.36
N ASP A 762 -18.98 9.76 0.58
CA ASP A 762 -19.26 10.39 1.88
C ASP A 762 -20.47 9.76 2.61
N GLY A 763 -21.01 8.67 2.06
CA GLY A 763 -22.06 7.87 2.66
C GLY A 763 -21.57 6.92 3.77
N TRP A 764 -22.50 6.13 4.31
CA TRP A 764 -22.19 5.09 5.30
C TRP A 764 -21.59 3.86 4.61
N SER A 765 -20.25 3.79 4.59
CA SER A 765 -19.51 2.79 3.81
C SER A 765 -19.34 1.44 4.52
N ASP A 766 -19.40 1.41 5.85
CA ASP A 766 -19.19 0.21 6.66
C ASP A 766 -20.04 0.26 7.94
N PRO A 767 -20.78 -0.80 8.32
CA PRO A 767 -21.63 -0.79 9.49
C PRO A 767 -20.89 -0.72 10.81
N ARG A 768 -19.60 -1.03 10.81
CA ARG A 768 -18.71 -0.85 11.96
C ARG A 768 -18.17 0.57 12.04
N LEU A 769 -18.36 1.40 11.00
CA LEU A 769 -18.02 2.81 11.02
C LEU A 769 -19.21 3.61 11.57
N LEU A 770 -19.04 4.04 12.81
CA LEU A 770 -20.06 4.66 13.63
C LEU A 770 -19.63 6.08 14.01
N GLN A 771 -20.60 6.91 14.37
CA GLN A 771 -20.36 8.19 15.02
C GLN A 771 -21.09 8.26 16.35
N TRP A 772 -20.51 9.01 17.28
CA TRP A 772 -21.19 9.54 18.45
C TRP A 772 -21.54 11.00 18.18
N PRO A 773 -22.81 11.33 17.90
CA PRO A 773 -23.25 12.67 17.53
C PRO A 773 -22.87 13.76 18.55
N GLY A 774 -22.51 14.93 18.02
CA GLY A 774 -22.26 16.16 18.80
C GLY A 774 -23.55 16.88 19.21
N SER A 775 -23.43 17.96 19.98
CA SER A 775 -24.57 18.76 20.49
C SER A 775 -25.42 19.45 19.41
N SER A 776 -24.84 19.60 18.23
CA SER A 776 -25.34 20.45 17.18
C SER A 776 -26.26 19.72 16.19
N GLN A 777 -26.24 18.37 16.20
CA GLN A 777 -26.98 17.52 15.26
C GLN A 777 -28.49 17.38 15.55
N GLU A 778 -29.05 18.07 16.55
CA GLU A 778 -30.48 17.93 16.85
C GLU A 778 -31.32 18.28 15.62
N SER A 779 -32.14 17.31 15.18
CA SER A 779 -33.27 17.44 14.26
C SER A 779 -33.06 17.35 12.73
N SER A 780 -31.86 17.12 12.17
CA SER A 780 -31.71 17.15 10.68
C SER A 780 -31.58 15.80 9.95
N TYR A 781 -31.07 14.70 10.55
CA TYR A 781 -30.76 13.45 9.78
C TYR A 781 -31.03 12.08 10.43
N GLY A 782 -31.81 12.00 11.51
CA GLY A 782 -32.16 10.75 12.19
C GLY A 782 -31.38 10.55 13.49
N THR A 783 -30.25 11.23 13.61
CA THR A 783 -29.34 11.17 14.74
C THR A 783 -29.98 11.63 16.04
N VAL A 784 -29.71 10.89 17.12
CA VAL A 784 -30.14 11.22 18.48
C VAL A 784 -28.87 11.50 19.26
N ILE A 785 -28.85 12.65 19.96
CA ILE A 785 -27.73 12.99 20.83
C ILE A 785 -27.53 11.89 21.86
N ASP A 786 -26.26 11.59 22.15
CA ASP A 786 -25.87 10.54 23.10
C ASP A 786 -26.33 9.13 22.73
N THR A 787 -26.56 8.88 21.45
CA THR A 787 -26.80 7.54 20.90
C THR A 787 -25.88 7.31 19.70
N VAL A 788 -25.28 6.13 19.62
CA VAL A 788 -24.44 5.75 18.49
C VAL A 788 -25.26 5.73 17.20
N HIS A 789 -24.66 6.20 16.11
CA HIS A 789 -25.29 6.25 14.80
C HIS A 789 -24.30 5.86 13.70
N ALA A 790 -24.79 5.63 12.49
CA ALA A 790 -23.95 5.47 11.32
C ALA A 790 -23.13 6.73 11.06
N ALA A 791 -21.82 6.59 10.82
CA ALA A 791 -20.96 7.69 10.41
C ALA A 791 -21.12 7.92 8.90
N HIS A 792 -21.66 9.08 8.55
CA HIS A 792 -21.83 9.56 7.18
C HIS A 792 -21.76 11.09 7.21
N ALA A 793 -21.48 11.72 6.08
CA ALA A 793 -21.52 13.16 5.99
C ALA A 793 -22.98 13.66 6.04
N PRO A 794 -23.22 14.86 6.60
CA PRO A 794 -22.27 15.65 7.39
C PRO A 794 -22.12 15.10 8.83
N LEU A 795 -20.89 15.01 9.34
CA LEU A 795 -20.63 14.48 10.69
C LEU A 795 -20.88 15.47 11.84
N GLN A 796 -20.79 16.80 11.67
CA GLN A 796 -20.83 17.75 12.80
C GLN A 796 -21.56 19.08 12.48
N MET A 797 -22.87 19.05 12.18
CA MET A 797 -23.62 20.29 11.85
C MET A 797 -24.19 21.02 13.06
N SER A 798 -24.09 22.36 13.13
CA SER A 798 -24.94 23.23 13.99
C SER A 798 -25.97 24.06 13.22
N SER A 799 -25.92 24.05 11.90
CA SER A 799 -26.92 24.66 11.00
C SER A 799 -26.86 23.97 9.64
N LEU A 800 -27.77 24.29 8.71
CA LEU A 800 -27.99 23.67 7.39
C LEU A 800 -26.80 23.71 6.40
N THR A 801 -25.60 24.09 6.83
CA THR A 801 -24.37 24.17 6.02
C THR A 801 -23.72 22.79 5.83
N ARG A 802 -23.62 22.35 4.57
CA ARG A 802 -23.34 20.97 4.10
C ARG A 802 -21.85 20.62 3.99
N GLY A 803 -21.08 20.74 5.07
CA GLY A 803 -19.65 20.44 5.01
C GLY A 803 -19.29 18.95 5.19
N LEU A 804 -18.14 18.56 4.65
CA LEU A 804 -17.47 17.28 4.91
C LEU A 804 -16.40 17.42 6.00
N SER A 805 -16.44 16.55 7.02
CA SER A 805 -15.42 16.50 8.07
C SER A 805 -14.31 15.53 7.66
N PRO A 806 -13.02 15.84 7.93
CA PRO A 806 -11.92 14.92 7.64
C PRO A 806 -12.01 13.64 8.49
N GLY A 807 -12.75 13.67 9.59
CA GLY A 807 -13.02 12.51 10.42
C GLY A 807 -13.70 11.35 9.69
N LEU A 808 -14.50 11.63 8.65
CA LEU A 808 -15.20 10.57 7.91
C LEU A 808 -14.22 9.74 7.08
N ALA A 809 -13.45 10.40 6.21
CA ALA A 809 -12.42 9.75 5.40
C ALA A 809 -11.37 9.05 6.29
N PHE A 810 -11.02 9.66 7.42
CA PHE A 810 -10.20 9.01 8.44
C PHE A 810 -10.82 7.69 8.91
N GLY A 811 -12.08 7.70 9.34
CA GLY A 811 -12.77 6.50 9.83
C GLY A 811 -12.92 5.41 8.77
N GLN A 812 -13.19 5.79 7.52
CA GLN A 812 -13.28 4.88 6.38
C GLN A 812 -11.94 4.16 6.11
N SER A 813 -10.82 4.89 6.20
CA SER A 813 -9.49 4.29 6.06
C SER A 813 -9.13 3.33 7.20
N ILE A 814 -9.64 3.57 8.41
CA ILE A 814 -9.33 2.73 9.58
C ILE A 814 -10.23 1.49 9.67
N VAL A 815 -11.53 1.61 9.38
CA VAL A 815 -12.51 0.53 9.66
C VAL A 815 -12.22 -0.77 8.91
N GLY A 816 -11.68 -0.69 7.69
CA GLY A 816 -11.30 -1.87 6.91
C GLY A 816 -10.12 -2.66 7.48
N ARG A 817 -9.34 -2.08 8.40
CA ARG A 817 -8.12 -2.69 8.95
C ARG A 817 -8.37 -3.57 10.18
N LYS A 818 -9.46 -3.34 10.92
CA LYS A 818 -9.76 -4.04 12.18
C LYS A 818 -11.14 -4.69 12.14
N PRO A 819 -11.27 -5.82 11.44
CA PRO A 819 -12.59 -6.36 11.17
C PRO A 819 -13.37 -6.79 12.42
N GLU A 820 -12.66 -7.03 13.52
CA GLU A 820 -13.17 -7.44 14.82
C GLU A 820 -13.58 -6.29 15.75
N ARG A 821 -13.56 -5.03 15.27
CA ARG A 821 -13.86 -3.83 16.08
C ARG A 821 -14.76 -2.85 15.33
N CYS A 822 -15.47 -2.02 16.09
CA CYS A 822 -16.11 -0.83 15.53
C CYS A 822 -15.18 0.37 15.61
N VAL A 823 -15.23 1.24 14.61
CA VAL A 823 -14.60 2.57 14.60
C VAL A 823 -15.68 3.59 14.97
N VAL A 824 -15.49 4.31 16.07
CA VAL A 824 -16.47 5.28 16.56
C VAL A 824 -15.90 6.68 16.56
N LEU A 825 -16.47 7.56 15.74
CA LEU A 825 -16.09 8.95 15.60
C LEU A 825 -16.88 9.83 16.59
N VAL A 826 -16.24 10.31 17.65
CA VAL A 826 -16.87 11.22 18.62
C VAL A 826 -16.83 12.64 18.09
N CYS A 827 -17.99 13.15 17.72
CA CYS A 827 -18.14 14.46 17.10
C CYS A 827 -18.14 15.56 18.17
N ALA A 828 -16.99 16.23 18.34
CA ALA A 828 -16.75 17.12 19.47
C ALA A 828 -16.19 18.50 19.09
N ALA A 829 -16.01 18.81 17.79
CA ALA A 829 -15.50 20.11 17.38
C ALA A 829 -16.59 21.17 17.43
N TRP A 830 -16.18 22.43 17.64
CA TRP A 830 -17.08 23.57 17.78
C TRP A 830 -16.57 24.75 16.97
N PRO A 831 -17.35 25.31 16.03
CA PRO A 831 -16.85 26.35 15.13
C PRO A 831 -16.52 27.66 15.86
N ALA A 832 -15.58 28.44 15.31
CA ALA A 832 -15.20 29.77 15.79
C ALA A 832 -14.76 29.82 17.27
N THR A 833 -14.03 28.81 17.74
CA THR A 833 -13.52 28.73 19.11
C THR A 833 -12.02 28.98 19.18
N THR A 834 -11.59 29.72 20.19
CA THR A 834 -10.19 29.90 20.58
C THR A 834 -9.73 28.89 21.62
N LEU A 835 -8.44 28.61 21.64
CA LEU A 835 -7.75 27.86 22.69
C LEU A 835 -7.12 28.79 23.74
N GLU A 836 -6.68 29.98 23.33
CA GLU A 836 -5.87 30.84 24.18
C GLU A 836 -6.69 31.83 25.01
N GLY A 837 -6.07 32.31 26.10
CA GLY A 837 -6.63 33.33 26.98
C GLY A 837 -7.69 32.83 27.97
N ALA A 838 -8.08 33.71 28.89
CA ALA A 838 -9.10 33.40 29.90
C ALA A 838 -10.48 33.14 29.28
N GLY A 839 -10.78 33.71 28.12
CA GLY A 839 -12.01 33.45 27.38
C GLY A 839 -11.93 32.29 26.40
N GLY A 840 -10.81 31.55 26.34
CA GLY A 840 -10.63 30.43 25.42
C GLY A 840 -11.63 29.32 25.66
N ALA A 841 -12.48 29.01 24.68
CA ALA A 841 -13.51 27.98 24.80
C ALA A 841 -12.94 26.56 24.98
N TRP A 842 -11.70 26.35 24.52
CA TRP A 842 -10.94 25.11 24.72
C TRP A 842 -9.97 25.15 25.92
N ASN A 843 -9.81 26.30 26.58
CA ASN A 843 -8.95 26.40 27.76
C ASN A 843 -9.67 25.79 28.98
N PRO A 844 -9.23 24.66 29.54
CA PRO A 844 -9.92 24.01 30.65
C PRO A 844 -10.03 24.88 31.92
N ASP A 845 -9.11 25.83 32.10
CA ASP A 845 -9.07 26.78 33.21
C ASP A 845 -9.68 28.15 32.82
N GLY A 846 -10.27 28.25 31.63
CA GLY A 846 -10.94 29.45 31.14
C GLY A 846 -12.19 29.81 31.95
N THR A 847 -12.66 31.04 31.79
CA THR A 847 -13.90 31.54 32.40
C THR A 847 -15.15 30.95 31.76
N ASP A 848 -15.03 30.42 30.53
CA ASP A 848 -16.13 29.79 29.79
C ASP A 848 -15.62 28.65 28.87
N PRO A 849 -15.18 27.51 29.44
CA PRO A 849 -14.55 26.41 28.70
C PRO A 849 -15.58 25.51 28.01
N TYR A 850 -16.60 26.08 27.37
CA TYR A 850 -17.78 25.32 26.94
C TYR A 850 -17.45 24.27 25.87
N ALA A 851 -16.50 24.53 24.97
CA ALA A 851 -16.11 23.59 23.91
C ALA A 851 -15.31 22.42 24.49
N TYR A 852 -14.37 22.71 25.40
CA TYR A 852 -13.66 21.69 26.17
C TYR A 852 -14.63 20.82 26.98
N ALA A 853 -15.53 21.44 27.75
CA ALA A 853 -16.51 20.73 28.56
C ALA A 853 -17.45 19.87 27.69
N HIS A 854 -17.84 20.37 26.52
CA HIS A 854 -18.61 19.64 25.54
C HIS A 854 -17.87 18.37 25.08
N ALA A 855 -16.62 18.51 24.63
CA ALA A 855 -15.81 17.39 24.15
C ALA A 855 -15.59 16.31 25.22
N VAL A 856 -15.31 16.72 26.46
CA VAL A 856 -15.18 15.80 27.61
C VAL A 856 -16.49 15.05 27.86
N ALA A 857 -17.62 15.76 27.86
CA ALA A 857 -18.92 15.15 28.09
C ALA A 857 -19.30 14.14 27.01
N ARG A 858 -19.08 14.47 25.72
CA ARG A 858 -19.35 13.57 24.60
C ARG A 858 -18.48 12.31 24.64
N THR A 859 -17.18 12.49 24.89
CA THR A 859 -16.23 11.38 24.95
C THR A 859 -16.58 10.43 26.09
N ASN A 860 -16.92 10.96 27.27
CA ASN A 860 -17.31 10.12 28.41
C ASN A 860 -18.66 9.43 28.20
N ALA A 861 -19.63 10.08 27.57
CA ALA A 861 -20.90 9.45 27.21
C ALA A 861 -20.70 8.28 26.23
N CYS A 862 -19.90 8.50 25.18
CA CYS A 862 -19.53 7.44 24.24
C CYS A 862 -18.85 6.26 24.93
N ARG A 863 -17.86 6.52 25.80
CA ARG A 863 -17.15 5.47 26.55
C ARG A 863 -18.08 4.70 27.49
N ALA A 864 -19.04 5.38 28.12
CA ALA A 864 -19.99 4.74 29.01
C ALA A 864 -20.96 3.81 28.26
N ALA A 865 -21.28 4.12 27.00
CA ALA A 865 -22.11 3.29 26.14
C ALA A 865 -21.34 2.16 25.43
N ALA A 866 -20.01 2.27 25.35
CA ALA A 866 -19.18 1.35 24.59
C ALA A 866 -19.11 -0.06 25.24
N PRO A 867 -19.07 -1.14 24.44
CA PRO A 867 -18.88 -2.51 24.93
C PRO A 867 -17.55 -2.71 25.67
N ALA A 868 -17.43 -3.83 26.39
CA ALA A 868 -16.19 -4.20 27.05
C ALA A 868 -15.02 -4.30 26.06
N GLY A 869 -13.83 -3.85 26.48
CA GLY A 869 -12.63 -3.83 25.63
C GLY A 869 -12.54 -2.62 24.69
N SER A 870 -13.48 -1.69 24.77
CA SER A 870 -13.44 -0.41 24.03
C SER A 870 -12.42 0.57 24.62
N ALA A 871 -11.82 1.41 23.79
CA ALA A 871 -10.82 2.38 24.22
C ALA A 871 -10.78 3.63 23.32
N VAL A 872 -10.38 4.77 23.90
CA VAL A 872 -10.00 5.96 23.11
C VAL A 872 -8.64 5.71 22.48
N ARG A 873 -8.58 5.76 21.16
CA ARG A 873 -7.38 5.42 20.38
C ARG A 873 -6.60 6.65 19.94
N ALA A 874 -7.27 7.72 19.55
CA ALA A 874 -6.63 8.99 19.21
C ALA A 874 -7.60 10.16 19.35
N VAL A 875 -7.04 11.36 19.38
CA VAL A 875 -7.77 12.61 19.21
C VAL A 875 -7.30 13.28 17.93
N LEU A 876 -8.21 13.52 16.99
CA LEU A 876 -7.95 14.36 15.83
C LEU A 876 -8.26 15.80 16.22
N TRP A 877 -7.30 16.69 16.02
CA TRP A 877 -7.35 18.09 16.42
C TRP A 877 -7.20 19.00 15.19
N GLY A 878 -8.25 19.74 14.85
CA GLY A 878 -8.20 20.76 13.78
C GLY A 878 -8.65 22.09 14.33
N GLN A 879 -7.71 22.89 14.84
CA GLN A 879 -8.00 24.17 15.49
C GLN A 879 -6.85 25.17 15.32
N GLY A 880 -7.13 26.45 15.52
CA GLY A 880 -6.14 27.50 15.71
C GLY A 880 -6.41 28.75 14.88
N GLU A 881 -7.30 28.67 13.89
CA GLU A 881 -7.62 29.78 12.99
C GLU A 881 -8.14 31.02 13.75
N ALA A 882 -8.84 30.80 14.87
CA ALA A 882 -9.32 31.87 15.75
C ALA A 882 -8.23 32.44 16.70
N ASP A 883 -7.12 31.73 16.90
CA ASP A 883 -5.98 32.14 17.73
C ASP A 883 -4.84 32.74 16.88
N VAL A 884 -4.98 32.80 15.54
CA VAL A 884 -3.92 33.25 14.65
C VAL A 884 -3.60 34.73 14.88
N THR A 885 -2.38 34.99 15.36
CA THR A 885 -1.80 36.32 15.52
C THR A 885 -0.34 36.33 15.05
N ALA A 886 0.32 37.49 15.12
CA ALA A 886 1.74 37.61 14.78
C ALA A 886 2.67 36.86 15.76
N ASP A 887 2.17 36.50 16.95
CA ASP A 887 2.91 35.78 17.99
C ASP A 887 2.00 34.70 18.59
N MET A 888 2.20 33.46 18.16
CA MET A 888 1.47 32.30 18.68
C MET A 888 2.32 31.47 19.65
N SER A 889 3.33 32.08 20.30
CA SER A 889 4.24 31.36 21.21
C SER A 889 3.55 30.75 22.44
N SER A 890 2.38 31.27 22.85
CA SER A 890 1.59 30.70 23.94
C SER A 890 0.73 29.49 23.53
N TYR A 891 0.51 29.28 22.23
CA TYR A 891 -0.40 28.25 21.73
C TYR A 891 0.05 26.83 22.09
N PRO A 892 1.33 26.42 21.90
CA PRO A 892 1.80 25.09 22.30
C PRO A 892 1.61 24.81 23.80
N THR A 893 1.79 25.83 24.66
CA THR A 893 1.62 25.68 26.11
C THR A 893 0.15 25.51 26.48
N ALA A 894 -0.75 26.31 25.89
CA ALA A 894 -2.18 26.19 26.09
C ALA A 894 -2.71 24.83 25.60
N PHE A 895 -2.20 24.35 24.45
CA PHE A 895 -2.53 23.05 23.90
C PHE A 895 -2.08 21.91 24.81
N ALA A 896 -0.84 21.95 25.32
CA ALA A 896 -0.31 20.95 26.24
C ALA A 896 -1.16 20.82 27.52
N ALA A 897 -1.55 21.97 28.09
CA ALA A 897 -2.40 22.04 29.28
C ALA A 897 -3.80 21.46 29.01
N MET A 898 -4.45 21.88 27.92
CA MET A 898 -5.74 21.35 27.49
C MET A 898 -5.70 19.85 27.27
N ARG A 899 -4.67 19.35 26.57
CA ARG A 899 -4.48 17.92 26.30
C ARG A 899 -4.33 17.09 27.57
N THR A 900 -3.52 17.56 28.51
CA THR A 900 -3.31 16.86 29.79
C THR A 900 -4.62 16.81 30.58
N ALA A 901 -5.35 17.93 30.66
CA ALA A 901 -6.65 17.97 31.32
C ALA A 901 -7.67 17.03 30.64
N PHE A 902 -7.71 17.05 29.30
CA PHE A 902 -8.61 16.21 28.51
C PHE A 902 -8.31 14.72 28.72
N GLY A 903 -7.03 14.31 28.66
CA GLY A 903 -6.61 12.93 28.88
C GLY A 903 -6.99 12.41 30.26
N ALA A 904 -6.82 13.25 31.29
CA ALA A 904 -7.24 12.93 32.66
C ALA A 904 -8.77 12.80 32.78
N ALA A 905 -9.53 13.67 32.12
CA ALA A 905 -10.99 13.71 32.21
C ALA A 905 -11.70 12.60 31.39
N THR A 906 -11.05 12.09 30.34
CA THR A 906 -11.69 11.19 29.36
C THR A 906 -11.05 9.81 29.27
N GLY A 907 -10.00 9.53 30.03
CA GLY A 907 -9.24 8.28 29.91
C GLY A 907 -8.45 8.17 28.59
N ALA A 908 -8.27 9.29 27.89
CA ALA A 908 -7.41 9.39 26.71
C ALA A 908 -5.94 9.70 27.09
N ALA A 909 -5.54 9.46 28.34
CA ALA A 909 -4.16 9.60 28.77
C ALA A 909 -3.27 8.62 28.00
N GLY A 910 -2.29 9.15 27.26
CA GLY A 910 -1.42 8.36 26.39
C GLY A 910 -2.00 8.03 25.01
N ALA A 911 -3.20 8.50 24.67
CA ALA A 911 -3.67 8.45 23.29
C ALA A 911 -2.98 9.54 22.45
N PRO A 912 -2.49 9.24 21.24
CA PRO A 912 -1.88 10.24 20.38
C PRO A 912 -2.88 11.31 19.92
N TRP A 913 -2.35 12.51 19.72
CA TRP A 913 -3.07 13.66 19.20
C TRP A 913 -2.59 13.96 17.78
N ILE A 914 -3.49 13.81 16.82
CA ILE A 914 -3.21 14.02 15.40
C ILE A 914 -3.68 15.43 15.05
N ILE A 915 -2.72 16.34 14.89
CA ILE A 915 -2.95 17.75 14.56
C ILE A 915 -3.13 17.84 13.04
N LEU A 916 -4.34 18.15 12.60
CA LEU A 916 -4.60 18.52 11.21
C LEU A 916 -4.13 19.97 11.03
N GLY A 917 -2.96 20.12 10.41
CA GLY A 917 -2.33 21.40 10.18
C GLY A 917 -3.21 22.38 9.40
N PRO A 918 -2.88 23.67 9.42
CA PRO A 918 -3.68 24.66 8.74
C PRO A 918 -3.45 24.61 7.23
N LEU A 919 -4.39 25.19 6.47
CA LEU A 919 -4.30 25.24 5.00
C LEU A 919 -3.10 26.07 4.55
N PRO A 920 -2.17 25.55 3.74
CA PRO A 920 -0.98 26.31 3.32
C PRO A 920 -1.29 27.63 2.61
N ASP A 921 -2.44 27.69 1.95
CA ASP A 921 -2.97 28.78 1.13
C ASP A 921 -4.08 29.61 1.81
N GLY A 922 -4.24 29.46 3.13
CA GLY A 922 -5.12 30.30 3.93
C GLY A 922 -4.78 31.80 3.82
N THR A 923 -5.81 32.65 3.83
CA THR A 923 -5.67 34.10 3.55
C THR A 923 -5.31 34.96 4.76
N ASN A 924 -5.11 34.35 5.94
CA ASN A 924 -4.73 35.08 7.14
C ASN A 924 -3.33 35.72 6.98
N THR A 925 -3.16 36.97 7.44
CA THR A 925 -1.87 37.69 7.35
C THR A 925 -0.74 37.04 8.14
N HIS A 926 -1.04 36.13 9.07
CA HIS A 926 -0.08 35.37 9.87
C HIS A 926 -0.11 33.86 9.58
N GLN A 927 -0.59 33.45 8.40
CA GLN A 927 -0.69 32.04 8.02
C GLN A 927 0.64 31.28 8.13
N ALA A 928 1.75 31.90 7.76
CA ALA A 928 3.08 31.29 7.85
C ALA A 928 3.48 30.99 9.31
N GLU A 929 3.12 31.87 10.24
CA GLU A 929 3.39 31.65 11.67
C GLU A 929 2.52 30.53 12.21
N PHE A 930 1.25 30.47 11.78
CA PHE A 930 0.34 29.40 12.15
C PHE A 930 0.83 28.02 11.69
N LEU A 931 1.27 27.89 10.44
CA LEU A 931 1.90 26.67 9.90
C LEU A 931 3.15 26.29 10.70
N ARG A 932 4.04 27.26 10.95
CA ARG A 932 5.29 27.03 11.67
C ARG A 932 5.05 26.48 13.07
N VAL A 933 4.15 27.11 13.82
CA VAL A 933 3.91 26.77 15.23
C VAL A 933 3.30 25.37 15.37
N GLN A 934 2.30 25.02 14.55
CA GLN A 934 1.71 23.68 14.63
C GLN A 934 2.64 22.59 14.12
N ALA A 935 3.42 22.85 13.06
CA ALA A 935 4.43 21.89 12.60
C ALA A 935 5.51 21.66 13.67
N ALA A 936 5.91 22.70 14.41
CA ALA A 936 6.87 22.58 15.51
C ALA A 936 6.33 21.83 16.74
N MET A 937 5.01 21.63 16.84
CA MET A 937 4.40 20.82 17.90
C MET A 937 4.48 19.32 17.64
N ASP A 938 4.86 18.91 16.43
CA ASP A 938 5.12 17.51 16.11
C ASP A 938 6.19 16.93 17.04
N MET A 939 5.94 15.73 17.56
CA MET A 939 6.83 15.07 18.51
C MET A 939 8.24 14.82 17.95
N ASP A 940 8.36 14.69 16.63
CA ASP A 940 9.60 14.41 15.92
C ASP A 940 10.23 15.68 15.30
N SER A 941 9.66 16.87 15.54
CA SER A 941 10.19 18.14 15.02
C SER A 941 11.57 18.50 15.56
N GLY A 942 11.97 17.94 16.71
CA GLY A 942 13.22 18.27 17.41
C GLY A 942 13.25 19.68 18.01
N GLY A 943 12.16 20.45 17.89
CA GLY A 943 12.04 21.82 18.39
C GLY A 943 11.63 21.88 19.87
N PRO A 944 11.81 23.05 20.53
CA PRO A 944 11.35 23.24 21.91
C PRO A 944 9.82 23.21 22.06
N GLU A 945 9.06 23.38 20.97
CA GLU A 945 7.61 23.26 20.96
C GLU A 945 7.09 21.82 20.82
N ALA A 946 7.97 20.85 20.54
CA ALA A 946 7.61 19.45 20.32
C ALA A 946 6.78 18.89 21.47
N GLN A 947 5.63 18.30 21.17
CA GLN A 947 4.71 17.75 22.15
C GLN A 947 4.76 16.22 22.13
N PRO A 948 4.96 15.53 23.27
CA PRO A 948 4.94 14.07 23.31
C PRO A 948 3.63 13.51 22.74
N ASP A 949 3.66 12.42 21.98
CA ASP A 949 2.48 11.78 21.38
C ASP A 949 1.62 12.72 20.50
N CYS A 950 2.21 13.77 19.93
CA CYS A 950 1.54 14.66 18.98
C CYS A 950 2.13 14.50 17.60
N ILE A 951 1.26 14.30 16.60
CA ILE A 951 1.63 14.03 15.22
C ILE A 951 1.00 15.12 14.36
N TYR A 952 1.83 15.86 13.62
CA TYR A 952 1.38 16.88 12.69
C TYR A 952 1.11 16.28 11.31
N VAL A 953 -0.06 16.61 10.76
CA VAL A 953 -0.48 16.22 9.41
C VAL A 953 -0.65 17.47 8.58
N ALA A 954 0.28 17.69 7.64
CA ALA A 954 0.19 18.80 6.71
C ALA A 954 -1.00 18.64 5.74
N ARG A 955 -1.79 19.72 5.58
CA ARG A 955 -2.79 19.82 4.52
C ARG A 955 -2.15 20.20 3.19
N ASP A 956 -2.78 19.81 2.10
CA ASP A 956 -2.39 20.23 0.76
C ASP A 956 -2.85 21.66 0.45
N ALA A 957 -2.09 22.34 -0.39
CA ALA A 957 -2.49 23.60 -0.99
C ALA A 957 -3.51 23.35 -2.13
N GLY A 958 -4.26 24.39 -2.52
CA GLY A 958 -5.21 24.34 -3.63
C GLY A 958 -6.62 23.90 -3.21
N HIS A 959 -6.84 23.67 -1.91
CA HIS A 959 -8.10 23.20 -1.35
C HIS A 959 -8.78 24.22 -0.44
N VAL A 960 -8.32 25.48 -0.44
CA VAL A 960 -9.00 26.56 0.29
C VAL A 960 -10.26 27.00 -0.45
N GLU A 961 -11.36 27.11 0.28
CA GLU A 961 -12.60 27.66 -0.25
C GLU A 961 -12.47 29.16 -0.58
N ALA A 962 -13.47 29.70 -1.28
CA ALA A 962 -13.53 31.11 -1.64
C ALA A 962 -13.53 32.07 -0.43
N ASP A 963 -13.84 31.57 0.77
CA ASP A 963 -13.73 32.36 2.01
C ASP A 963 -12.30 32.47 2.57
N GLY A 964 -11.35 31.77 1.95
CA GLY A 964 -9.94 31.85 2.28
C GLY A 964 -9.55 31.24 3.62
N THR A 965 -10.45 30.47 4.26
CA THR A 965 -10.26 29.92 5.61
C THR A 965 -10.60 28.43 5.71
N HIS A 966 -11.67 27.99 5.04
CA HIS A 966 -12.13 26.60 5.12
C HIS A 966 -11.55 25.75 3.99
N SER A 967 -11.42 24.45 4.25
CA SER A 967 -11.04 23.46 3.25
C SER A 967 -12.28 23.01 2.48
N ASP A 968 -12.16 22.84 1.16
CA ASP A 968 -13.17 22.18 0.34
C ASP A 968 -13.31 20.68 0.71
N ALA A 969 -14.33 20.01 0.16
CA ALA A 969 -14.61 18.61 0.45
C ALA A 969 -13.42 17.69 0.12
N GLU A 970 -12.76 17.88 -1.02
CA GLU A 970 -11.64 17.00 -1.39
C GLU A 970 -10.44 17.17 -0.47
N GLY A 971 -10.10 18.40 -0.10
CA GLY A 971 -9.05 18.67 0.89
C GLY A 971 -9.34 18.05 2.25
N GLN A 972 -10.62 17.95 2.64
CA GLN A 972 -11.02 17.24 3.86
C GLN A 972 -10.87 15.72 3.72
N ARG A 973 -11.19 15.13 2.56
CA ARG A 973 -10.94 13.70 2.31
C ARG A 973 -9.46 13.37 2.38
N ILE A 974 -8.63 14.17 1.71
CA ILE A 974 -7.16 14.03 1.71
C ILE A 974 -6.61 14.15 3.13
N ALA A 975 -7.01 15.19 3.87
CA ALA A 975 -6.58 15.39 5.25
C ALA A 975 -6.96 14.20 6.16
N GLY A 976 -8.18 13.67 5.99
CA GLY A 976 -8.63 12.49 6.72
C GLY A 976 -7.82 11.23 6.41
N ARG A 977 -7.55 10.94 5.13
CA ARG A 977 -6.73 9.79 4.70
C ARG A 977 -5.31 9.88 5.25
N ARG A 978 -4.66 11.05 5.17
CA ARG A 978 -3.32 11.27 5.73
C ARG A 978 -3.27 11.13 7.24
N ALA A 979 -4.30 11.62 7.95
CA ALA A 979 -4.41 11.41 9.38
C ALA A 979 -4.57 9.92 9.73
N ALA A 980 -5.30 9.16 8.91
CA ALA A 980 -5.43 7.72 9.10
C ALA A 980 -4.11 7.00 8.85
N GLU A 981 -3.35 7.38 7.84
CA GLU A 981 -1.99 6.86 7.60
C GLU A 981 -1.11 7.05 8.83
N GLN A 982 -1.07 8.26 9.39
CA GLN A 982 -0.29 8.55 10.61
C GLN A 982 -0.79 7.75 11.83
N ALA A 983 -2.11 7.62 11.99
CA ALA A 983 -2.68 6.80 13.05
C ALA A 983 -2.27 5.32 12.88
N ILE A 984 -2.35 4.79 11.66
CA ILE A 984 -1.99 3.41 11.33
C ILE A 984 -0.55 3.12 11.73
N LEU A 985 0.35 4.02 11.34
CA LEU A 985 1.78 3.90 11.61
C LEU A 985 2.12 3.88 13.11
N ARG A 986 1.46 4.74 13.90
CA ARG A 986 1.86 4.98 15.29
C ARG A 986 1.10 4.14 16.32
N LEU A 987 -0.10 3.68 15.99
CA LEU A 987 -0.92 2.88 16.90
C LEU A 987 -0.81 1.37 16.64
N GLY A 988 0.03 0.94 15.70
CA GLY A 988 0.29 -0.46 15.40
C GLY A 988 -0.95 -1.19 14.88
N PHE A 989 -1.63 -0.61 13.90
CA PHE A 989 -2.77 -1.24 13.23
C PHE A 989 -2.35 -2.37 12.30
#